data_AF-A0A0N0D5L4-F1
#
_entry.id   AF-A0A0N0D5L4-F1
#
_cell.length_a   1.000
_cell.length_b   1.000
_cell.length_c   1.000
_cell.angle_alpha   90.00
_cell.angle_beta   90.00
_cell.angle_gamma   90.00
#
_symmetry.space_group_name_H-M   'P 1'
#
loop_
_entity.id
_entity.type
_entity.pdbx_description
1 polymer ?
#
loop_
_entity_poly.entity_id
_entity_poly.type
_entity_poly.pdbx_seq_one_letter_code
_entity_poly.pdbx_strand_id
1 'polypeptide(L)'
;MNRLANAFPWQSFLLVILITIPFASALLSENPVGSAYPDTDLDYFIRLHHSSFQNETALPKWNPQEICGAPVLSEIQSGLFYPLNQIFRWMPVFQAVSFYFWFHIILLALFTYAFARQLSLSKPASILTALTFTFSSHIILGIYAGKLSNIASLTWLPLLLMLVCKIKAKQNIHIYAGMGVIFAFQFNAGHFQYMYYSLILVFFFHQYCLFKQHNRFWTKKIIIRQLDFLGAGIIALCLCLPQLIAVFKYVQQTERSALSISHSGQFSFPLDNLFTIFFPGIFGDMQSGLYWGTYNLWEMSAYCGIMPLILCIVAIKQKKLGFDKFFLWAGGFSLILALGENTPLFKILYNFIPGISWFRGHSKAISIFCLCLAVFSGKGMDLIRSDSYQITDKKHLIKLFIVTVLICFILLILQSTIAFSFIDTWITHTVTQASQYLPIQSITQSIDGRSQAIHYSLNAISKGLVSILFSLWILYHCKKWTIKKRTLIIMFIAVADLIHFAGFYIQTVDKSNFQMTQTVSDFFKQDSSYFRVLDLSPQNFEPLSKLQVITSDRPYIWHRYTRFMNMFLFGQPIASMKLPPVKRMSDGFHMMNVKYIIQRKNTPIPCKTCIRKYTDDSYDIYENTAVLPRVFLAEHITSVNSPDDALKRLSNKDVISGKNVIIEKNVEKQNICQSKFDTTNSQVSIIKYSNDEVIIHSKMIEAGWLVFLDSWSDGWQAICDEKQQLDIHIANYLFRAVYIPRGNHEIKFVYSP
;
A
#
# COMPACT_ATOMS: atom_id res chain seq x y z
N MET A 1 23.57 22.40 -29.37
CA MET A 1 22.11 22.32 -29.13
C MET A 1 21.40 21.16 -29.87
N ASN A 2 21.88 20.66 -31.02
CA ASN A 2 21.19 19.60 -31.80
C ASN A 2 21.25 18.16 -31.25
N ARG A 3 22.03 17.85 -30.21
CA ARG A 3 22.07 16.48 -29.60
C ARG A 3 21.02 16.25 -28.50
N LEU A 4 20.52 17.31 -27.86
CA LEU A 4 19.45 17.21 -26.84
C LEU A 4 18.04 17.14 -27.47
N ALA A 5 17.82 17.80 -28.60
CA ALA A 5 16.55 17.73 -29.34
C ALA A 5 16.23 16.33 -29.91
N ASN A 6 17.25 15.49 -30.13
CA ASN A 6 17.06 14.08 -30.54
C ASN A 6 16.92 13.12 -29.34
N ALA A 7 17.19 13.57 -28.11
CA ALA A 7 17.08 12.75 -26.91
C ALA A 7 15.63 12.67 -26.39
N PHE A 8 14.81 13.70 -26.64
CA PHE A 8 13.38 13.71 -26.31
C PHE A 8 12.54 14.04 -27.54
N PRO A 9 12.05 13.02 -28.27
CA PRO A 9 11.18 13.22 -29.41
C PRO A 9 9.89 13.96 -28.98
N TRP A 10 9.29 14.78 -29.85
CA TRP A 10 7.96 15.41 -29.63
C TRP A 10 6.89 14.43 -29.11
N GLN A 11 7.02 13.13 -29.44
CA GLN A 11 6.15 12.08 -28.93
C GLN A 11 6.18 11.94 -27.39
N SER A 12 7.34 12.14 -26.76
CA SER A 12 7.48 12.13 -25.30
C SER A 12 6.74 13.31 -24.68
N PHE A 13 6.78 14.48 -25.33
CA PHE A 13 6.02 15.66 -24.90
C PHE A 13 4.50 15.41 -24.99
N LEU A 14 4.04 14.79 -26.08
CA LEU A 14 2.64 14.39 -26.23
C LEU A 14 2.19 13.40 -25.14
N LEU A 15 3.02 12.42 -24.79
CA LEU A 15 2.73 11.49 -23.69
C LEU A 15 2.56 12.23 -22.36
N VAL A 16 3.49 13.13 -22.03
CA VAL A 16 3.40 13.94 -20.81
C VAL A 16 2.12 14.77 -20.77
N ILE A 17 1.75 15.42 -21.89
CA ILE A 17 0.49 16.19 -21.97
C ILE A 17 -0.71 15.28 -21.70
N LEU A 18 -0.84 14.16 -22.43
CA LEU A 18 -2.00 13.27 -22.30
C LEU A 18 -2.15 12.69 -20.89
N ILE A 19 -1.04 12.42 -20.22
CA ILE A 19 -1.01 11.92 -18.84
C ILE A 19 -1.34 13.02 -17.83
N THR A 20 -0.96 14.26 -18.11
CA THR A 20 -1.18 15.38 -17.20
C THR A 20 -2.65 15.83 -17.20
N ILE A 21 -3.41 15.60 -18.28
CA ILE A 21 -4.82 16.01 -18.39
C ILE A 21 -5.67 15.51 -17.20
N PRO A 22 -5.71 14.20 -16.85
CA PRO A 22 -6.47 13.73 -15.68
C PRO A 22 -5.97 14.27 -14.33
N PHE A 23 -4.70 14.70 -14.24
CA PHE A 23 -4.11 15.22 -13.01
C PHE A 23 -4.22 16.75 -12.88
N ALA A 24 -4.71 17.45 -13.90
CA ALA A 24 -4.65 18.91 -13.96
C ALA A 24 -5.33 19.58 -12.77
N SER A 25 -6.54 19.13 -12.40
CA SER A 25 -7.25 19.63 -11.22
C SER A 25 -6.48 19.39 -9.92
N ALA A 26 -5.85 18.22 -9.81
CA ALA A 26 -5.12 17.83 -8.61
C ALA A 26 -3.78 18.55 -8.44
N LEU A 27 -3.06 18.81 -9.53
CA LEU A 27 -1.79 19.54 -9.48
C LEU A 27 -1.97 21.03 -9.20
N LEU A 28 -3.14 21.58 -9.52
CA LEU A 28 -3.52 22.96 -9.23
C LEU A 28 -4.21 23.12 -7.88
N SER A 29 -4.52 22.02 -7.20
CA SER A 29 -5.20 22.01 -5.90
C SER A 29 -4.23 21.81 -4.75
N GLU A 30 -4.61 22.27 -3.56
CA GLU A 30 -3.94 21.90 -2.30
C GLU A 30 -4.40 20.54 -1.76
N ASN A 31 -5.41 19.95 -2.38
CA ASN A 31 -5.99 18.67 -2.00
C ASN A 31 -5.17 17.50 -2.59
N PRO A 32 -4.97 16.41 -1.84
CA PRO A 32 -4.30 15.22 -2.35
C PRO A 32 -5.15 14.49 -3.39
N VAL A 33 -4.50 13.85 -4.36
CA VAL A 33 -5.14 12.85 -5.24
C VAL A 33 -5.51 11.60 -4.44
N GLY A 34 -6.72 11.11 -4.66
CA GLY A 34 -7.18 9.79 -4.21
C GLY A 34 -8.67 9.80 -3.88
N SER A 35 -9.06 9.09 -2.83
CA SER A 35 -10.47 8.97 -2.43
C SER A 35 -10.65 9.02 -0.92
N ALA A 36 -11.80 9.55 -0.47
CA ALA A 36 -12.29 9.45 0.90
C ALA A 36 -13.10 8.16 1.14
N TYR A 37 -13.11 7.23 0.17
CA TYR A 37 -13.76 5.95 0.34
C TYR A 37 -13.16 5.19 1.55
N PRO A 38 -13.96 4.48 2.35
CA PRO A 38 -13.45 3.68 3.46
C PRO A 38 -12.39 2.66 3.02
N ASP A 39 -11.51 2.26 3.92
CA ASP A 39 -10.45 1.27 3.69
C ASP A 39 -9.44 1.61 2.57
N THR A 40 -9.32 2.89 2.20
CA THR A 40 -8.24 3.36 1.32
C THR A 40 -6.94 3.51 2.10
N ASP A 41 -5.80 3.35 1.42
CA ASP A 41 -4.47 3.47 2.02
C ASP A 41 -3.99 4.94 2.08
N LEU A 42 -4.76 5.87 1.48
CA LEU A 42 -4.37 7.28 1.30
C LEU A 42 -4.05 7.95 2.63
N ASP A 43 -4.95 7.83 3.59
CA ASP A 43 -4.83 8.44 4.92
C ASP A 43 -3.58 7.91 5.65
N TYR A 44 -3.43 6.58 5.70
CA TYR A 44 -2.23 5.93 6.24
C TYR A 44 -0.93 6.44 5.60
N PHE A 45 -0.86 6.54 4.28
CA PHE A 45 0.36 7.03 3.61
C PHE A 45 0.63 8.51 3.85
N ILE A 46 -0.40 9.35 3.95
CA ILE A 46 -0.24 10.76 4.32
C ILE A 46 0.39 10.85 5.71
N ARG A 47 -0.13 10.11 6.70
CA ARG A 47 0.43 10.08 8.07
C ARG A 47 1.86 9.59 8.10
N LEU A 48 2.12 8.48 7.41
CA LEU A 48 3.42 7.85 7.40
C LEU A 48 4.48 8.76 6.79
N HIS A 49 4.20 9.39 5.65
CA HIS A 49 5.15 10.30 5.01
C HIS A 49 5.28 11.62 5.78
N HIS A 50 4.18 12.14 6.35
CA HIS A 50 4.25 13.35 7.18
C HIS A 50 5.16 13.14 8.40
N SER A 51 4.93 12.07 9.16
CA SER A 51 5.75 11.73 10.35
C SER A 51 7.20 11.36 10.01
N SER A 52 7.43 10.74 8.84
CA SER A 52 8.76 10.29 8.42
C SER A 52 9.63 11.39 7.81
N PHE A 53 9.04 12.44 7.22
CA PHE A 53 9.79 13.45 6.45
C PHE A 53 9.66 14.88 6.98
N GLN A 54 8.69 15.20 7.84
CA GLN A 54 8.60 16.52 8.46
C GLN A 54 9.30 16.54 9.82
N ASN A 55 10.34 17.39 9.93
CA ASN A 55 10.87 18.04 11.15
C ASN A 55 12.34 17.82 11.54
N GLU A 56 13.17 17.11 10.79
CA GLU A 56 14.60 17.03 11.13
C GLU A 56 15.51 17.08 9.90
N THR A 57 16.70 17.67 10.07
CA THR A 57 17.79 17.55 9.07
C THR A 57 18.22 16.09 8.91
N ALA A 58 18.06 15.29 9.97
CA ALA A 58 18.27 13.85 10.02
C ALA A 58 16.99 13.05 9.69
N LEU A 59 17.14 11.76 9.40
CA LEU A 59 16.02 10.83 9.22
C LEU A 59 15.54 10.35 10.60
N PRO A 60 14.24 10.45 10.92
CA PRO A 60 13.72 9.97 12.20
C PRO A 60 13.87 8.45 12.30
N LYS A 61 14.35 7.97 13.44
CA LYS A 61 14.54 6.54 13.71
C LYS A 61 13.37 5.97 14.50
N TRP A 62 12.71 6.79 15.32
CA TRP A 62 11.56 6.43 16.15
C TRP A 62 10.36 7.34 15.89
N ASN A 63 9.16 6.78 15.84
CA ASN A 63 7.92 7.55 15.73
C ASN A 63 7.09 7.38 17.02
N PRO A 64 7.01 8.40 17.88
CA PRO A 64 6.24 8.35 19.14
C PRO A 64 4.74 8.59 18.95
N GLN A 65 4.29 8.94 17.74
CA GLN A 65 2.91 9.38 17.49
C GLN A 65 1.90 8.26 17.54
N GLU A 66 2.30 7.00 17.37
CA GLU A 66 1.39 5.87 17.32
C GLU A 66 1.91 4.67 18.11
N ILE A 67 1.00 3.81 18.56
CA ILE A 67 1.28 2.58 19.31
C ILE A 67 2.31 2.71 20.45
N CYS A 68 2.24 3.83 21.16
CA CYS A 68 3.18 4.19 22.22
C CYS A 68 4.66 4.28 21.78
N GLY A 69 4.89 4.44 20.48
CA GLY A 69 6.21 4.50 19.88
C GLY A 69 6.58 3.25 19.11
N ALA A 70 7.10 3.42 17.90
CA ALA A 70 7.61 2.32 17.09
C ALA A 70 8.79 2.75 16.19
N PRO A 71 9.70 1.82 15.83
CA PRO A 71 10.80 2.12 14.92
C PRO A 71 10.28 2.53 13.54
N VAL A 72 10.92 3.52 12.92
CA VAL A 72 10.57 4.01 11.57
C VAL A 72 11.35 3.23 10.50
N LEU A 73 12.63 2.93 10.74
CA LEU A 73 13.48 2.24 9.76
C LEU A 73 12.98 0.84 9.37
N SER A 74 12.29 0.15 10.27
CA SER A 74 11.68 -1.15 9.99
C SER A 74 10.34 -1.05 9.26
N GLU A 75 9.74 0.14 9.17
CA GLU A 75 8.52 0.36 8.40
C GLU A 75 8.87 0.61 6.93
N ILE A 76 8.90 -0.48 6.15
CA ILE A 76 9.33 -0.44 4.76
C ILE A 76 8.44 0.48 3.90
N GLN A 77 7.16 0.61 4.24
CA GLN A 77 6.19 1.37 3.43
C GLN A 77 6.42 2.88 3.45
N SER A 78 7.20 3.39 4.41
CA SER A 78 7.62 4.80 4.47
C SER A 78 8.54 5.18 3.31
N GLY A 79 9.23 4.20 2.73
CA GLY A 79 10.22 4.38 1.69
C GLY A 79 11.29 5.42 2.02
N LEU A 80 11.75 5.46 3.28
CA LEU A 80 12.78 6.43 3.75
C LEU A 80 14.01 6.49 2.83
N PHE A 81 14.49 5.34 2.36
CA PHE A 81 15.66 5.22 1.48
C PHE A 81 15.32 5.32 -0.01
N TYR A 82 14.05 5.50 -0.37
CA TYR A 82 13.67 5.70 -1.76
C TYR A 82 13.95 7.16 -2.17
N PRO A 83 14.81 7.41 -3.19
CA PRO A 83 15.22 8.76 -3.52
C PRO A 83 14.08 9.70 -3.89
N LEU A 84 13.02 9.18 -4.52
CA LEU A 84 11.87 10.00 -4.94
C LEU A 84 10.92 10.34 -3.79
N ASN A 85 11.02 9.69 -2.63
CA ASN A 85 10.27 10.08 -1.43
C ASN A 85 10.85 11.33 -0.77
N GLN A 86 12.05 11.80 -1.15
CA GLN A 86 12.60 13.02 -0.57
C GLN A 86 11.75 14.27 -0.87
N ILE A 87 10.88 14.22 -1.87
CA ILE A 87 9.91 15.29 -2.14
C ILE A 87 9.03 15.64 -0.93
N PHE A 88 8.69 14.65 -0.10
CA PHE A 88 7.88 14.85 1.11
C PHE A 88 8.60 15.70 2.17
N ARG A 89 9.91 15.93 2.05
CA ARG A 89 10.70 16.83 2.90
C ARG A 89 10.55 18.30 2.50
N TRP A 90 10.37 18.57 1.21
CA TRP A 90 10.44 19.94 0.65
C TRP A 90 9.09 20.51 0.25
N MET A 91 8.04 19.69 0.27
CA MET A 91 6.70 20.08 -0.17
C MET A 91 5.65 19.67 0.87
N PRO A 92 4.56 20.45 1.05
CA PRO A 92 3.44 20.05 1.90
C PRO A 92 2.92 18.66 1.52
N VAL A 93 2.64 17.82 2.51
CA VAL A 93 2.37 16.38 2.30
C VAL A 93 1.25 16.11 1.29
N PHE A 94 0.17 16.90 1.31
CA PHE A 94 -0.96 16.73 0.40
C PHE A 94 -0.59 16.99 -1.07
N GLN A 95 0.11 18.10 -1.34
CA GLN A 95 0.61 18.42 -2.67
C GLN A 95 1.67 17.39 -3.09
N ALA A 96 2.50 16.94 -2.15
CA ALA A 96 3.52 15.92 -2.38
C ALA A 96 2.91 14.61 -2.85
N VAL A 97 1.79 14.15 -2.28
CA VAL A 97 1.06 12.96 -2.75
C VAL A 97 0.62 13.13 -4.22
N SER A 98 -0.02 14.26 -4.56
CA SER A 98 -0.51 14.53 -5.92
C SER A 98 0.63 14.53 -6.94
N PHE A 99 1.72 15.24 -6.62
CA PHE A 99 2.92 15.27 -7.47
C PHE A 99 3.56 13.89 -7.55
N TYR A 100 3.63 13.16 -6.44
CA TYR A 100 4.24 11.84 -6.39
C TYR A 100 3.57 10.87 -7.36
N PHE A 101 2.23 10.80 -7.33
CA PHE A 101 1.50 9.97 -8.29
C PHE A 101 1.74 10.44 -9.72
N TRP A 102 1.52 11.72 -10.01
CA TRP A 102 1.72 12.27 -11.35
C TRP A 102 3.12 11.95 -11.91
N PHE A 103 4.16 12.16 -11.11
CA PHE A 103 5.55 11.94 -11.51
C PHE A 103 5.84 10.46 -11.81
N HIS A 104 5.38 9.55 -10.94
CA HIS A 104 5.55 8.11 -11.16
C HIS A 104 4.79 7.61 -12.39
N ILE A 105 3.59 8.14 -12.66
CA ILE A 105 2.81 7.81 -13.85
C ILE A 105 3.51 8.29 -15.13
N ILE A 106 4.13 9.48 -15.13
CA ILE A 106 4.97 9.92 -16.24
C ILE A 106 6.15 8.98 -16.45
N LEU A 107 6.89 8.64 -15.39
CA LEU A 107 8.02 7.71 -15.48
C LEU A 107 7.58 6.35 -16.02
N LEU A 108 6.48 5.80 -15.50
CA LEU A 108 5.90 4.53 -15.92
C LEU A 108 5.59 4.55 -17.42
N ALA A 109 4.96 5.62 -17.92
CA ALA A 109 4.66 5.77 -19.34
C ALA A 109 5.92 5.93 -20.19
N LEU A 110 6.89 6.73 -19.77
CA LEU A 110 8.14 6.94 -20.50
C LEU A 110 8.97 5.65 -20.57
N PHE A 111 9.07 4.91 -19.48
CA PHE A 111 9.76 3.62 -19.44
C PHE A 111 9.03 2.57 -20.27
N THR A 112 7.69 2.54 -20.22
CA THR A 112 6.89 1.63 -21.05
C THR A 112 7.01 1.96 -22.53
N TYR A 113 7.01 3.24 -22.89
CA TYR A 113 7.28 3.70 -24.25
C TYR A 113 8.66 3.26 -24.71
N ALA A 114 9.70 3.50 -23.91
CA ALA A 114 11.08 3.15 -24.24
C ALA A 114 11.28 1.63 -24.35
N PHE A 115 10.63 0.85 -23.48
CA PHE A 115 10.56 -0.60 -23.57
C PHE A 115 9.89 -1.06 -24.87
N ALA A 116 8.73 -0.52 -25.20
CA ALA A 116 8.02 -0.82 -26.44
C ALA A 116 8.86 -0.49 -27.70
N ARG A 117 9.70 0.56 -27.65
CA ARG A 117 10.69 0.85 -28.70
C ARG A 117 11.73 -0.25 -28.85
N GLN A 118 12.20 -0.86 -27.75
CA GLN A 118 13.15 -1.97 -27.79
C GLN A 118 12.53 -3.28 -28.32
N LEU A 119 11.21 -3.42 -28.23
CA LEU A 119 10.46 -4.50 -28.88
C LEU A 119 10.24 -4.26 -30.38
N SER A 120 10.87 -3.23 -30.96
CA SER A 120 10.77 -2.84 -32.38
C SER A 120 9.36 -2.41 -32.82
N LEU A 121 8.49 -2.00 -31.89
CA LEU A 121 7.19 -1.43 -32.25
C LEU A 121 7.36 -0.08 -32.96
N SER A 122 6.39 0.40 -33.74
CA SER A 122 6.42 1.75 -34.34
C SER A 122 6.08 2.85 -33.32
N LYS A 123 6.36 4.13 -33.61
CA LYS A 123 6.17 5.22 -32.62
C LYS A 123 4.72 5.29 -32.12
N PRO A 124 3.68 5.25 -32.98
CA PRO A 124 2.29 5.19 -32.53
C PRO A 124 1.99 3.95 -31.69
N ALA A 125 2.48 2.77 -32.08
CA ALA A 125 2.27 1.54 -31.30
C ALA A 125 2.90 1.64 -29.90
N SER A 126 4.10 2.23 -29.78
CA SER A 126 4.75 2.44 -28.49
C SER A 126 4.02 3.45 -27.60
N ILE A 127 3.44 4.51 -28.18
CA ILE A 127 2.58 5.46 -27.44
C ILE A 127 1.35 4.72 -26.92
N LEU A 128 0.70 3.93 -27.77
CA LEU A 128 -0.48 3.16 -27.36
C LEU A 128 -0.15 2.18 -26.24
N THR A 129 0.92 1.39 -26.37
CA THR A 129 1.38 0.48 -25.29
C THR A 129 1.63 1.22 -23.98
N ALA A 130 2.28 2.39 -24.02
CA ALA A 130 2.51 3.19 -22.83
C ALA A 130 1.20 3.65 -22.18
N LEU A 131 0.29 4.23 -22.96
CA LEU A 131 -0.99 4.74 -22.44
C LEU A 131 -1.90 3.61 -21.94
N THR A 132 -1.96 2.48 -22.64
CA THR A 132 -2.75 1.31 -22.23
C THR A 132 -2.30 0.76 -20.89
N PHE A 133 -0.99 0.64 -20.64
CA PHE A 133 -0.53 0.15 -19.34
C PHE A 133 -0.73 1.18 -18.24
N THR A 134 -0.37 2.43 -18.51
CA THR A 134 -0.44 3.55 -17.56
C THR A 134 -1.87 3.84 -17.10
N PHE A 135 -2.85 3.77 -18.00
CA PHE A 135 -4.27 3.99 -17.71
C PHE A 135 -5.05 2.69 -17.46
N SER A 136 -4.37 1.56 -17.23
CA SER A 136 -5.04 0.33 -16.81
C SER A 136 -5.69 0.48 -15.44
N SER A 137 -6.76 -0.27 -15.18
CA SER A 137 -7.50 -0.27 -13.90
C SER A 137 -6.59 -0.45 -12.70
N HIS A 138 -5.61 -1.34 -12.80
CA HIS A 138 -4.71 -1.63 -11.70
C HIS A 138 -3.90 -0.40 -11.25
N ILE A 139 -3.48 0.44 -12.20
CA ILE A 139 -2.73 1.66 -11.92
C ILE A 139 -3.68 2.76 -11.41
N ILE A 140 -4.76 3.01 -12.16
CA ILE A 140 -5.67 4.12 -11.90
C ILE A 140 -6.47 3.93 -10.61
N LEU A 141 -6.99 2.73 -10.37
CA LEU A 141 -7.67 2.44 -9.12
C LEU A 141 -6.68 2.32 -7.95
N GLY A 142 -5.40 1.99 -8.22
CA GLY A 142 -4.34 2.08 -7.23
C GLY A 142 -4.09 3.52 -6.77
N ILE A 143 -4.15 4.49 -7.69
CA ILE A 143 -4.10 5.92 -7.38
C ILE A 143 -5.34 6.34 -6.57
N TYR A 144 -6.54 5.95 -7.03
CA TYR A 144 -7.79 6.19 -6.30
C TYR A 144 -7.74 5.70 -4.85
N ALA A 145 -7.16 4.52 -4.64
CA ALA A 145 -7.00 3.91 -3.33
C ALA A 145 -5.82 4.46 -2.49
N GLY A 146 -5.02 5.40 -3.01
CA GLY A 146 -3.89 5.97 -2.29
C GLY A 146 -2.67 5.05 -2.15
N LYS A 147 -2.46 4.10 -3.06
CA LYS A 147 -1.41 3.07 -2.97
C LYS A 147 -0.04 3.55 -3.46
N LEU A 148 0.57 4.51 -2.77
CA LEU A 148 1.82 5.16 -3.19
C LEU A 148 2.95 4.16 -3.46
N SER A 149 3.27 3.30 -2.48
CA SER A 149 4.38 2.35 -2.57
C SER A 149 4.21 1.32 -3.69
N ASN A 150 2.96 0.90 -3.96
CA ASN A 150 2.64 -0.02 -5.05
C ASN A 150 2.99 0.58 -6.41
N ILE A 151 2.50 1.79 -6.67
CA ILE A 151 2.73 2.50 -7.94
C ILE A 151 4.21 2.80 -8.12
N ALA A 152 4.88 3.27 -7.08
CA ALA A 152 6.32 3.55 -7.13
C ALA A 152 7.16 2.31 -7.40
N SER A 153 6.85 1.18 -6.74
CA SER A 153 7.52 -0.10 -6.98
C SER A 153 7.30 -0.57 -8.42
N LEU A 154 6.07 -0.52 -8.93
CA LEU A 154 5.73 -1.01 -10.27
C LEU A 154 6.27 -0.12 -11.40
N THR A 155 6.47 1.18 -11.15
CA THR A 155 6.95 2.17 -12.13
C THR A 155 8.24 1.73 -12.82
N TRP A 156 9.12 1.05 -12.09
CA TRP A 156 10.45 0.64 -12.57
C TRP A 156 10.47 -0.64 -13.42
N LEU A 157 9.40 -1.43 -13.41
CA LEU A 157 9.36 -2.71 -14.12
C LEU A 157 9.63 -2.59 -15.64
N PRO A 158 8.99 -1.67 -16.38
CA PRO A 158 9.25 -1.53 -17.82
C PRO A 158 10.71 -1.13 -18.10
N LEU A 159 11.34 -0.38 -17.20
CA LEU A 159 12.75 0.01 -17.35
C LEU A 159 13.67 -1.21 -17.23
N LEU A 160 13.41 -2.11 -16.27
CA LEU A 160 14.14 -3.38 -16.14
C LEU A 160 13.99 -4.25 -17.39
N LEU A 161 12.77 -4.39 -17.91
CA LEU A 161 12.52 -5.15 -19.15
C LEU A 161 13.23 -4.52 -20.36
N MET A 162 13.25 -3.18 -20.45
CA MET A 162 14.00 -2.46 -21.47
C MET A 162 15.51 -2.72 -21.37
N LEU A 163 16.07 -2.74 -20.16
CA LEU A 163 17.49 -3.04 -19.94
C LEU A 163 17.84 -4.46 -20.37
N VAL A 164 16.98 -5.44 -20.09
CA VAL A 164 17.15 -6.83 -20.57
C VAL A 164 17.24 -6.88 -22.09
N CYS A 165 16.39 -6.15 -22.83
CA CYS A 165 16.47 -6.09 -24.29
C CYS A 165 17.78 -5.48 -24.82
N LYS A 166 18.46 -4.63 -24.04
CA LYS A 166 19.72 -3.98 -24.43
C LYS A 166 20.96 -4.86 -24.19
N ILE A 167 20.80 -6.01 -23.56
CA ILE A 167 21.91 -6.96 -23.35
C ILE A 167 22.32 -7.53 -24.71
N LYS A 168 23.51 -7.13 -25.18
CA LYS A 168 24.11 -7.58 -26.45
C LYS A 168 25.26 -8.57 -26.19
N ALA A 169 25.85 -9.11 -27.26
CA ALA A 169 26.90 -10.13 -27.18
C ALA A 169 28.18 -9.69 -26.43
N LYS A 170 28.50 -8.39 -26.35
CA LYS A 170 29.62 -7.85 -25.54
C LYS A 170 29.18 -7.66 -24.08
N GLN A 171 30.06 -7.96 -23.12
CA GLN A 171 29.76 -7.84 -21.69
C GLN A 171 29.39 -6.40 -21.36
N ASN A 172 28.23 -6.20 -20.75
CA ASN A 172 27.67 -4.89 -20.44
C ASN A 172 27.39 -4.82 -18.94
N ILE A 173 28.44 -4.91 -18.12
CA ILE A 173 28.32 -4.93 -16.65
C ILE A 173 27.54 -3.73 -16.12
N HIS A 174 27.65 -2.57 -16.77
CA HIS A 174 26.89 -1.36 -16.41
C HIS A 174 25.37 -1.52 -16.54
N ILE A 175 24.87 -2.36 -17.46
CA ILE A 175 23.44 -2.64 -17.59
C ILE A 175 22.97 -3.45 -16.37
N TYR A 176 23.71 -4.48 -15.99
CA TYR A 176 23.41 -5.30 -14.82
C TYR A 176 23.54 -4.51 -13.51
N ALA A 177 24.58 -3.67 -13.37
CA ALA A 177 24.70 -2.76 -12.24
C ALA A 177 23.49 -1.80 -12.16
N GLY A 178 23.07 -1.23 -13.29
CA GLY A 178 21.85 -0.43 -13.37
C GLY A 178 20.59 -1.21 -12.98
N MET A 179 20.47 -2.48 -13.37
CA MET A 179 19.38 -3.35 -12.92
C MET A 179 19.40 -3.55 -11.39
N GLY A 180 20.57 -3.74 -10.80
CA GLY A 180 20.73 -3.84 -9.34
C GLY A 180 20.26 -2.59 -8.61
N VAL A 181 20.64 -1.41 -9.09
CA VAL A 181 20.16 -0.12 -8.56
C VAL A 181 18.64 0.01 -8.68
N ILE A 182 18.07 -0.38 -9.82
CA ILE A 182 16.62 -0.29 -10.04
C ILE A 182 15.86 -1.29 -9.16
N PHE A 183 16.36 -2.50 -8.95
CA PHE A 183 15.78 -3.44 -7.98
C PHE A 183 15.85 -2.89 -6.56
N ALA A 184 16.94 -2.21 -6.19
CA ALA A 184 17.02 -1.51 -4.91
C ALA A 184 15.97 -0.39 -4.80
N PHE A 185 15.72 0.36 -5.88
CA PHE A 185 14.65 1.35 -5.91
C PHE A 185 13.27 0.71 -5.74
N GLN A 186 12.99 -0.43 -6.38
CA GLN A 186 11.73 -1.16 -6.17
C GLN A 186 11.55 -1.66 -4.73
N PHE A 187 12.63 -2.13 -4.09
CA PHE A 187 12.59 -2.56 -2.70
C PHE A 187 12.35 -1.37 -1.76
N ASN A 188 13.16 -0.33 -1.89
CA ASN A 188 13.10 0.86 -1.04
C ASN A 188 11.81 1.67 -1.27
N ALA A 189 11.13 1.53 -2.41
CA ALA A 189 9.81 2.14 -2.66
C ALA A 189 8.71 1.61 -1.73
N GLY A 190 8.95 0.52 -0.99
CA GLY A 190 8.13 0.14 0.16
C GLY A 190 7.11 -0.97 -0.09
N HIS A 191 7.12 -1.62 -1.26
CA HIS A 191 6.19 -2.73 -1.54
C HIS A 191 6.87 -3.97 -2.13
N PHE A 192 7.40 -4.82 -1.23
CA PHE A 192 8.20 -6.00 -1.58
C PHE A 192 7.54 -6.97 -2.58
N GLN A 193 6.22 -7.16 -2.52
CA GLN A 193 5.52 -8.10 -3.41
C GLN A 193 5.61 -7.72 -4.91
N TYR A 194 5.59 -6.43 -5.26
CA TYR A 194 5.74 -6.01 -6.67
C TYR A 194 7.17 -6.16 -7.15
N MET A 195 8.15 -5.90 -6.28
CA MET A 195 9.56 -6.18 -6.55
C MET A 195 9.75 -7.68 -6.82
N TYR A 196 9.13 -8.55 -6.00
CA TYR A 196 9.17 -10.00 -6.19
C TYR A 196 8.56 -10.44 -7.53
N TYR A 197 7.37 -9.96 -7.89
CA TYR A 197 6.78 -10.26 -9.21
C TYR A 197 7.61 -9.69 -10.37
N SER A 198 8.20 -8.52 -10.19
CA SER A 198 9.12 -7.92 -11.16
C SER A 198 10.37 -8.77 -11.35
N LEU A 199 10.97 -9.25 -10.27
CA LEU A 199 12.14 -10.12 -10.29
C LEU A 199 11.86 -11.41 -11.07
N ILE A 200 10.73 -12.07 -10.82
CA ILE A 200 10.31 -13.28 -11.54
C ILE A 200 10.18 -12.99 -13.04
N LEU A 201 9.43 -11.94 -13.41
CA LEU A 201 9.18 -11.62 -14.81
C LEU A 201 10.49 -11.25 -15.53
N VAL A 202 11.32 -10.42 -14.91
CA VAL A 202 12.61 -9.97 -15.45
C VAL A 202 13.59 -11.14 -15.58
N PHE A 203 13.65 -12.03 -14.59
CA PHE A 203 14.46 -13.24 -14.65
C PHE A 203 14.05 -14.12 -15.83
N PHE A 204 12.78 -14.49 -15.95
CA PHE A 204 12.34 -15.34 -17.07
C PHE A 204 12.46 -14.65 -18.42
N PHE A 205 12.26 -13.33 -18.49
CA PHE A 205 12.48 -12.58 -19.72
C PHE A 205 13.96 -12.56 -20.12
N HIS A 206 14.86 -12.39 -19.14
CA HIS A 206 16.30 -12.49 -19.33
C HIS A 206 16.70 -13.87 -19.86
N GLN A 207 16.19 -14.96 -19.25
CA GLN A 207 16.43 -16.32 -19.73
C GLN A 207 15.93 -16.52 -21.17
N TYR A 208 14.74 -16.02 -21.49
CA TYR A 208 14.17 -16.11 -22.82
C TYR A 208 15.02 -15.39 -23.88
N CYS A 209 15.52 -14.19 -23.55
CA CYS A 209 16.42 -13.43 -24.41
C CYS A 209 17.75 -14.16 -24.66
N LEU A 210 18.36 -14.73 -23.61
CA LEU A 210 19.61 -15.50 -23.74
C LEU A 210 19.42 -16.75 -24.60
N PHE A 211 18.34 -17.49 -24.38
CA PHE A 211 18.03 -18.69 -25.17
C PHE A 211 17.89 -18.36 -26.66
N LYS A 212 17.15 -17.30 -26.99
CA LYS A 212 16.94 -16.84 -28.37
C LYS A 212 18.23 -16.39 -29.05
N GLN A 213 19.19 -15.84 -28.29
CA GLN A 213 20.46 -15.35 -28.84
C GLN A 213 21.49 -16.45 -29.09
N HIS A 214 21.56 -17.47 -28.22
CA HIS A 214 22.69 -18.41 -28.18
C HIS A 214 22.34 -19.86 -28.49
N ASN A 215 21.06 -20.24 -28.50
CA ASN A 215 20.54 -21.57 -28.89
C ASN A 215 21.13 -22.79 -28.12
N ARG A 216 22.02 -22.59 -27.15
CA ARG A 216 22.65 -23.59 -26.27
C ARG A 216 22.81 -23.02 -24.87
N PHE A 217 22.40 -23.73 -23.82
CA PHE A 217 22.37 -23.22 -22.44
C PHE A 217 23.74 -23.09 -21.73
N TRP A 218 24.78 -23.79 -22.20
CA TRP A 218 26.05 -23.95 -21.46
C TRP A 218 27.27 -23.32 -22.15
N THR A 219 27.09 -22.16 -22.76
CA THR A 219 28.23 -21.42 -23.32
C THR A 219 28.87 -20.53 -22.24
N LYS A 220 30.19 -20.33 -22.30
CA LYS A 220 30.92 -19.40 -21.40
C LYS A 220 30.24 -18.02 -21.33
N LYS A 221 29.71 -17.54 -22.46
CA LYS A 221 28.97 -16.26 -22.53
C LYS A 221 27.71 -16.28 -21.67
N ILE A 222 26.89 -17.33 -21.72
CA ILE A 222 25.68 -17.43 -20.90
C ILE A 222 26.03 -17.49 -19.41
N ILE A 223 27.02 -18.30 -19.04
CA ILE A 223 27.47 -18.40 -17.64
C ILE A 223 27.86 -17.01 -17.10
N ILE A 224 28.66 -16.25 -17.86
CA ILE A 224 29.01 -14.87 -17.49
C ILE A 224 27.75 -14.01 -17.32
N ARG A 225 26.73 -14.13 -18.17
CA ARG A 225 25.48 -13.37 -18.03
C ARG A 225 24.65 -13.75 -16.82
N GLN A 226 24.67 -15.03 -16.43
CA GLN A 226 24.03 -15.46 -15.17
C GLN A 226 24.78 -14.86 -13.98
N LEU A 227 26.11 -14.89 -14.01
CA LEU A 227 26.95 -14.28 -12.96
C LEU A 227 26.75 -12.77 -12.89
N ASP A 228 26.66 -12.07 -14.04
CA ASP A 228 26.37 -10.64 -14.09
C ASP A 228 24.97 -10.35 -13.51
N PHE A 229 23.95 -11.19 -13.79
CA PHE A 229 22.61 -11.06 -13.22
C PHE A 229 22.59 -11.32 -11.71
N LEU A 230 23.34 -12.31 -11.22
CA LEU A 230 23.56 -12.53 -9.79
C LEU A 230 24.26 -11.33 -9.15
N GLY A 231 25.25 -10.75 -9.83
CA GLY A 231 25.92 -9.51 -9.43
C GLY A 231 24.95 -8.34 -9.28
N ALA A 232 23.96 -8.21 -10.17
CA ALA A 232 22.88 -7.23 -10.01
C ALA A 232 22.07 -7.46 -8.72
N GLY A 233 21.80 -8.72 -8.38
CA GLY A 233 21.14 -9.08 -7.12
C GLY A 233 21.97 -8.72 -5.88
N ILE A 234 23.29 -8.94 -5.92
CA ILE A 234 24.21 -8.55 -4.85
C ILE A 234 24.23 -7.02 -4.69
N ILE A 235 24.32 -6.27 -5.78
CA ILE A 235 24.26 -4.80 -5.74
C ILE A 235 22.95 -4.34 -5.11
N ALA A 236 21.82 -4.91 -5.51
CA ALA A 236 20.52 -4.58 -4.92
C ALA A 236 20.50 -4.85 -3.40
N LEU A 237 21.00 -6.03 -2.99
CA LEU A 237 21.09 -6.42 -1.58
C LEU A 237 21.96 -5.46 -0.77
N CYS A 238 23.14 -5.10 -1.27
CA CYS A 238 24.04 -4.16 -0.60
C CYS A 238 23.40 -2.77 -0.44
N LEU A 239 22.70 -2.27 -1.45
CA LEU A 239 22.02 -0.98 -1.40
C LEU A 239 20.79 -0.99 -0.46
N CYS A 240 20.17 -2.14 -0.24
CA CYS A 240 19.04 -2.30 0.67
C CYS A 240 19.43 -2.74 2.09
N LEU A 241 20.71 -3.08 2.32
CA LEU A 241 21.18 -3.72 3.54
C LEU A 241 20.81 -2.95 4.83
N PRO A 242 20.97 -1.62 4.91
CA PRO A 242 20.60 -0.87 6.11
C PRO A 242 19.13 -1.04 6.51
N GLN A 243 18.22 -1.03 5.53
CA GLN A 243 16.79 -1.21 5.78
C GLN A 243 16.44 -2.68 6.04
N LEU A 244 17.04 -3.61 5.28
CA LEU A 244 16.80 -5.05 5.42
C LEU A 244 17.10 -5.56 6.83
N ILE A 245 18.20 -5.10 7.44
CA ILE A 245 18.57 -5.49 8.81
C ILE A 245 17.50 -5.05 9.81
N ALA A 246 17.04 -3.80 9.73
CA ALA A 246 16.01 -3.26 10.61
C ALA A 246 14.67 -4.02 10.45
N VAL A 247 14.26 -4.27 9.20
CA VAL A 247 13.05 -5.04 8.90
C VAL A 247 13.15 -6.46 9.44
N PHE A 248 14.28 -7.15 9.23
CA PHE A 248 14.44 -8.55 9.66
C PHE A 248 14.38 -8.70 11.18
N LYS A 249 15.04 -7.81 11.94
CA LYS A 249 14.96 -7.80 13.41
C LYS A 249 13.52 -7.57 13.90
N TYR A 250 12.80 -6.64 13.28
CA TYR A 250 11.46 -6.26 13.73
C TYR A 250 10.39 -7.30 13.33
N VAL A 251 10.42 -7.83 12.10
CA VAL A 251 9.42 -8.80 11.59
C VAL A 251 9.40 -10.09 12.41
N GLN A 252 10.54 -10.56 12.93
CA GLN A 252 10.60 -11.71 13.86
C GLN A 252 9.76 -11.53 15.12
N GLN A 253 9.45 -10.28 15.46
CA GLN A 253 8.65 -9.93 16.63
C GLN A 253 7.20 -9.58 16.24
N THR A 254 6.74 -9.94 15.05
CA THR A 254 5.37 -9.72 14.58
C THR A 254 4.70 -11.05 14.26
N GLU A 255 3.37 -11.08 14.19
CA GLU A 255 2.58 -12.27 13.81
C GLU A 255 2.70 -12.64 12.30
N ARG A 256 3.74 -12.17 11.61
CA ARG A 256 3.97 -12.43 10.18
C ARG A 256 4.96 -13.58 9.98
N SER A 257 4.53 -14.80 10.31
CA SER A 257 5.13 -16.04 9.81
C SER A 257 4.61 -16.39 8.41
N ALA A 258 5.15 -17.45 7.77
CA ALA A 258 4.60 -17.96 6.52
C ALA A 258 3.08 -18.20 6.66
N LEU A 259 2.29 -17.66 5.73
CA LEU A 259 0.83 -17.71 5.80
C LEU A 259 0.36 -19.13 5.49
N SER A 260 -0.71 -19.59 6.14
CA SER A 260 -1.41 -20.80 5.69
C SER A 260 -1.91 -20.62 4.27
N ILE A 261 -2.16 -21.71 3.55
CA ILE A 261 -2.69 -21.64 2.17
C ILE A 261 -3.95 -20.77 2.09
N SER A 262 -4.90 -20.96 3.01
CA SER A 262 -6.14 -20.17 3.12
C SER A 262 -5.92 -18.68 3.33
N HIS A 263 -4.93 -18.29 4.12
CA HIS A 263 -4.58 -16.88 4.31
C HIS A 263 -3.82 -16.31 3.10
N SER A 264 -2.97 -17.12 2.47
CA SER A 264 -2.25 -16.74 1.26
C SER A 264 -3.22 -16.50 0.10
N GLY A 265 -4.29 -17.30 -0.03
CA GLY A 265 -5.29 -17.12 -1.08
C GLY A 265 -6.32 -16.01 -0.84
N GLN A 266 -6.33 -15.35 0.32
CA GLN A 266 -7.16 -14.15 0.49
C GLN A 266 -6.81 -13.08 -0.55
N PHE A 267 -7.82 -12.31 -0.98
CA PHE A 267 -7.70 -11.33 -2.06
C PHE A 267 -7.27 -11.96 -3.40
N SER A 268 -7.62 -13.23 -3.65
CA SER A 268 -7.58 -13.85 -4.98
C SER A 268 -8.55 -13.15 -5.92
N PHE A 269 -8.14 -12.94 -7.18
CA PHE A 269 -8.97 -12.29 -8.19
C PHE A 269 -10.20 -13.16 -8.51
N PRO A 270 -11.43 -12.70 -8.24
CA PRO A 270 -12.63 -13.50 -8.50
C PRO A 270 -12.81 -13.76 -10.00
N LEU A 271 -13.35 -14.94 -10.36
CA LEU A 271 -13.60 -15.31 -11.75
C LEU A 271 -14.60 -14.36 -12.43
N ASP A 272 -15.64 -13.97 -11.70
CA ASP A 272 -16.65 -13.01 -12.17
C ASP A 272 -16.04 -11.64 -12.49
N ASN A 273 -14.97 -11.25 -11.80
CA ASN A 273 -14.27 -10.00 -12.03
C ASN A 273 -13.51 -9.98 -13.36
N LEU A 274 -13.38 -11.10 -14.08
CA LEU A 274 -12.86 -11.11 -15.45
C LEU A 274 -13.74 -10.28 -16.41
N PHE A 275 -15.04 -10.10 -16.09
CA PHE A 275 -15.92 -9.22 -16.87
C PHE A 275 -15.47 -7.75 -16.84
N THR A 276 -14.72 -7.33 -15.80
CA THR A 276 -14.17 -5.96 -15.72
C THR A 276 -13.20 -5.62 -16.85
N ILE A 277 -12.64 -6.63 -17.54
CA ILE A 277 -11.79 -6.45 -18.73
C ILE A 277 -12.56 -5.73 -19.85
N PHE A 278 -13.87 -5.98 -19.94
CA PHE A 278 -14.75 -5.37 -20.95
C PHE A 278 -15.67 -4.29 -20.35
N PHE A 279 -16.07 -4.47 -19.09
CA PHE A 279 -17.10 -3.69 -18.42
C PHE A 279 -16.60 -3.23 -17.04
N PRO A 280 -15.76 -2.17 -16.97
CA PRO A 280 -15.09 -1.79 -15.72
C PRO A 280 -16.05 -1.40 -14.58
N GLY A 281 -17.27 -0.97 -14.90
CA GLY A 281 -18.31 -0.61 -13.93
C GLY A 281 -19.39 -1.67 -13.71
N ILE A 282 -19.18 -2.92 -14.16
CA ILE A 282 -20.21 -3.98 -14.04
C ILE A 282 -20.58 -4.28 -12.58
N PHE A 283 -19.63 -4.09 -11.65
CA PHE A 283 -19.86 -4.26 -10.20
C PHE A 283 -20.24 -2.95 -9.50
N GLY A 284 -20.70 -1.95 -10.25
CA GLY A 284 -20.85 -0.58 -9.76
C GLY A 284 -19.51 0.15 -9.66
N ASP A 285 -19.49 1.23 -8.88
CA ASP A 285 -18.32 2.05 -8.65
C ASP A 285 -18.22 2.47 -7.17
N MET A 286 -17.02 2.83 -6.76
CA MET A 286 -16.75 3.22 -5.37
C MET A 286 -16.96 4.71 -5.09
N GLN A 287 -17.27 5.53 -6.08
CA GLN A 287 -17.53 6.96 -5.86
C GLN A 287 -18.96 7.20 -5.45
N SER A 288 -19.90 6.52 -6.11
CA SER A 288 -21.31 6.50 -5.77
C SER A 288 -21.61 5.66 -4.52
N GLY A 289 -20.65 4.86 -4.06
CA GLY A 289 -20.82 3.94 -2.94
C GLY A 289 -21.57 2.65 -3.27
N LEU A 290 -21.85 2.38 -4.55
CA LEU A 290 -22.66 1.25 -5.02
C LEU A 290 -21.83 0.05 -5.51
N TYR A 291 -20.59 -0.07 -5.04
CA TYR A 291 -19.75 -1.20 -5.39
C TYR A 291 -20.18 -2.48 -4.64
N TRP A 292 -20.48 -3.54 -5.38
CA TRP A 292 -21.06 -4.78 -4.83
C TRP A 292 -20.25 -6.05 -5.09
N GLY A 293 -19.09 -5.92 -5.74
CA GLY A 293 -18.19 -7.05 -6.03
C GLY A 293 -17.45 -7.58 -4.79
N THR A 294 -16.83 -8.75 -4.95
CA THR A 294 -15.99 -9.37 -3.91
C THR A 294 -14.65 -8.64 -3.76
N TYR A 295 -14.25 -8.32 -2.52
CA TYR A 295 -13.08 -7.50 -2.19
C TYR A 295 -13.10 -6.11 -2.85
N ASN A 296 -12.08 -5.28 -2.63
CA ASN A 296 -12.09 -3.92 -3.16
C ASN A 296 -11.84 -3.86 -4.68
N LEU A 297 -12.60 -3.04 -5.40
CA LEU A 297 -12.52 -2.85 -6.86
C LEU A 297 -11.10 -2.55 -7.35
N TRP A 298 -10.31 -1.80 -6.58
CA TRP A 298 -8.92 -1.46 -6.93
C TRP A 298 -7.96 -2.64 -6.93
N GLU A 299 -8.32 -3.77 -6.31
CA GLU A 299 -7.57 -5.02 -6.42
C GLU A 299 -8.20 -5.99 -7.43
N MET A 300 -9.50 -5.83 -7.74
CA MET A 300 -10.30 -6.81 -8.48
C MET A 300 -10.79 -6.30 -9.85
N SER A 301 -10.03 -5.43 -10.51
CA SER A 301 -10.34 -4.94 -11.85
C SER A 301 -9.15 -5.07 -12.80
N ALA A 302 -9.40 -5.51 -14.03
CA ALA A 302 -8.38 -5.76 -15.06
C ALA A 302 -8.61 -4.99 -16.38
N TYR A 303 -9.35 -3.88 -16.34
CA TYR A 303 -9.64 -3.03 -17.49
C TYR A 303 -8.38 -2.38 -18.09
N CYS A 304 -8.25 -2.40 -19.42
CA CYS A 304 -7.14 -1.77 -20.16
C CYS A 304 -7.63 -0.99 -21.39
N GLY A 305 -8.92 -0.64 -21.47
CA GLY A 305 -9.53 -0.03 -22.64
C GLY A 305 -10.02 -1.06 -23.67
N ILE A 306 -11.17 -0.77 -24.28
CA ILE A 306 -11.85 -1.68 -25.22
C ILE A 306 -11.11 -1.73 -26.57
N MET A 307 -10.77 -0.57 -27.13
CA MET A 307 -9.99 -0.52 -28.38
C MET A 307 -8.62 -1.22 -28.21
N PRO A 308 -7.83 -0.95 -27.13
CA PRO A 308 -6.62 -1.69 -26.85
C PRO A 308 -6.80 -3.22 -26.77
N LEU A 309 -7.88 -3.69 -26.16
CA LEU A 309 -8.19 -5.12 -26.04
C LEU A 309 -8.48 -5.77 -27.39
N ILE A 310 -9.25 -5.10 -28.27
CA ILE A 310 -9.52 -5.65 -29.61
C ILE A 310 -8.22 -5.70 -30.44
N LEU A 311 -7.35 -4.70 -30.30
CA LEU A 311 -6.01 -4.71 -30.92
C LEU A 311 -5.14 -5.87 -30.41
N CYS A 312 -5.23 -6.21 -29.13
CA CYS A 312 -4.57 -7.38 -28.57
C CYS A 312 -5.04 -8.68 -29.25
N ILE A 313 -6.35 -8.85 -29.46
CA ILE A 313 -6.91 -10.02 -30.17
C ILE A 313 -6.40 -10.09 -31.61
N VAL A 314 -6.33 -8.94 -32.30
CA VAL A 314 -5.75 -8.85 -33.66
C VAL A 314 -4.30 -9.31 -33.68
N ALA A 315 -3.50 -8.89 -32.69
CA ALA A 315 -2.10 -9.28 -32.58
C ALA A 315 -1.90 -10.78 -32.37
N ILE A 316 -2.65 -11.37 -31.43
CA ILE A 316 -2.53 -12.80 -31.08
C ILE A 316 -2.89 -13.70 -32.28
N LYS A 317 -3.91 -13.32 -33.08
CA LYS A 317 -4.36 -14.13 -34.23
C LYS A 317 -3.36 -14.18 -35.39
N GLN A 318 -2.55 -13.15 -35.61
CA GLN A 318 -1.61 -13.11 -36.74
C GLN A 318 -0.29 -13.87 -36.51
N LYS A 319 -0.06 -14.43 -35.31
CA LYS A 319 1.08 -15.32 -34.98
C LYS A 319 2.43 -14.89 -35.60
N LYS A 320 2.82 -13.62 -35.51
CA LYS A 320 4.15 -13.18 -35.98
C LYS A 320 5.24 -13.51 -34.95
N LEU A 321 6.40 -13.94 -35.45
CA LEU A 321 7.54 -14.36 -34.62
C LEU A 321 8.26 -13.14 -34.01
N GLY A 322 8.52 -13.20 -32.70
CA GLY A 322 9.06 -12.09 -31.92
C GLY A 322 9.30 -12.49 -30.45
N PHE A 323 8.88 -11.64 -29.52
CA PHE A 323 8.77 -11.97 -28.08
C PHE A 323 7.37 -12.46 -27.69
N ASP A 324 6.50 -12.69 -28.68
CA ASP A 324 5.06 -12.94 -28.55
C ASP A 324 4.78 -14.16 -27.67
N LYS A 325 5.52 -15.26 -27.88
CA LYS A 325 5.39 -16.46 -27.05
C LYS A 325 5.67 -16.16 -25.57
N PHE A 326 6.70 -15.37 -25.27
CA PHE A 326 7.03 -15.02 -23.90
C PHE A 326 5.90 -14.21 -23.25
N PHE A 327 5.43 -13.13 -23.88
CA PHE A 327 4.37 -12.30 -23.30
C PHE A 327 3.02 -13.00 -23.23
N LEU A 328 2.74 -13.96 -24.12
CA LEU A 328 1.55 -14.80 -24.02
C LEU A 328 1.62 -15.71 -22.79
N TRP A 329 2.75 -16.39 -22.57
CA TRP A 329 2.98 -17.22 -21.39
C TRP A 329 3.01 -16.41 -20.10
N ALA A 330 3.72 -15.28 -20.08
CA ALA A 330 3.78 -14.39 -18.94
C ALA A 330 2.40 -13.84 -18.58
N GLY A 331 1.62 -13.39 -19.57
CA GLY A 331 0.24 -12.95 -19.38
C GLY A 331 -0.64 -14.05 -18.80
N GLY A 332 -0.65 -15.24 -19.43
CA GLY A 332 -1.43 -16.38 -18.94
C GLY A 332 -1.03 -16.83 -17.53
N PHE A 333 0.27 -16.94 -17.25
CA PHE A 333 0.77 -17.30 -15.92
C PHE A 333 0.40 -16.24 -14.87
N SER A 334 0.57 -14.96 -15.18
CA SER A 334 0.19 -13.87 -14.27
C SER A 334 -1.31 -13.85 -13.97
N LEU A 335 -2.15 -14.20 -14.95
CA LEU A 335 -3.59 -14.33 -14.74
C LEU A 335 -3.93 -15.53 -13.85
N ILE A 336 -3.32 -16.69 -14.08
CA ILE A 336 -3.50 -17.88 -13.22
C ILE A 336 -3.06 -17.57 -11.78
N LEU A 337 -1.92 -16.91 -11.61
CA LEU A 337 -1.44 -16.49 -10.30
C LEU A 337 -2.40 -15.50 -9.64
N ALA A 338 -2.95 -14.55 -10.41
CA ALA A 338 -3.92 -13.59 -9.92
C ALA A 338 -5.23 -14.23 -9.44
N LEU A 339 -5.72 -15.22 -10.18
CA LEU A 339 -6.93 -15.96 -9.81
C LEU A 339 -6.78 -16.74 -8.50
N GLY A 340 -5.53 -17.05 -8.09
CA GLY A 340 -5.22 -17.64 -6.80
C GLY A 340 -6.09 -18.87 -6.49
N GLU A 341 -6.70 -18.90 -5.31
CA GLU A 341 -7.53 -20.02 -4.81
C GLU A 341 -8.73 -20.36 -5.69
N ASN A 342 -9.13 -19.47 -6.60
CA ASN A 342 -10.17 -19.77 -7.59
C ASN A 342 -9.68 -20.76 -8.67
N THR A 343 -8.43 -21.22 -8.59
CA THR A 343 -7.86 -22.25 -9.47
C THR A 343 -7.20 -23.38 -8.67
N PRO A 344 -7.33 -24.65 -9.11
CA PRO A 344 -6.64 -25.77 -8.46
C PRO A 344 -5.12 -25.66 -8.58
N LEU A 345 -4.62 -24.86 -9.53
CA LEU A 345 -3.19 -24.65 -9.76
C LEU A 345 -2.53 -23.86 -8.63
N PHE A 346 -3.27 -23.06 -7.87
CA PHE A 346 -2.68 -22.25 -6.80
C PHE A 346 -2.00 -23.08 -5.72
N LYS A 347 -2.54 -24.25 -5.37
CA LYS A 347 -1.89 -25.17 -4.42
C LYS A 347 -0.52 -25.64 -4.91
N ILE A 348 -0.38 -25.85 -6.23
CA ILE A 348 0.90 -26.21 -6.85
C ILE A 348 1.85 -25.00 -6.79
N LEU A 349 1.39 -23.81 -7.17
CA LEU A 349 2.21 -22.60 -7.12
C LEU A 349 2.68 -22.29 -5.70
N TYR A 350 1.78 -22.41 -4.71
CA TYR A 350 2.06 -22.20 -3.29
C TYR A 350 3.13 -23.16 -2.76
N ASN A 351 3.08 -24.44 -3.16
CA ASN A 351 4.01 -25.45 -2.68
C ASN A 351 5.37 -25.44 -3.39
N PHE A 352 5.41 -25.10 -4.68
CA PHE A 352 6.62 -25.26 -5.51
C PHE A 352 7.35 -23.96 -5.84
N ILE A 353 6.69 -22.80 -5.79
CA ILE A 353 7.33 -21.51 -6.07
C ILE A 353 7.74 -20.85 -4.76
N PRO A 354 9.05 -20.73 -4.47
CA PRO A 354 9.53 -20.16 -3.23
C PRO A 354 9.05 -18.72 -3.04
N GLY A 355 8.45 -18.42 -1.88
CA GLY A 355 8.01 -17.07 -1.51
C GLY A 355 6.56 -16.74 -1.84
N ILE A 356 5.81 -17.60 -2.54
CA ILE A 356 4.35 -17.40 -2.72
C ILE A 356 3.61 -17.38 -1.38
N SER A 357 4.02 -18.22 -0.42
CA SER A 357 3.46 -18.30 0.93
C SER A 357 3.78 -17.10 1.83
N TRP A 358 4.66 -16.18 1.40
CA TRP A 358 4.97 -14.95 2.13
C TRP A 358 3.90 -13.86 1.93
N PHE A 359 3.06 -14.01 0.91
CA PHE A 359 2.15 -12.96 0.48
C PHE A 359 0.69 -13.45 0.43
N ARG A 360 -0.21 -12.48 0.58
CA ARG A 360 -1.62 -12.55 0.21
C ARG A 360 -1.90 -11.62 -0.95
N GLY A 361 -3.10 -11.67 -1.52
CA GLY A 361 -3.52 -10.74 -2.58
C GLY A 361 -2.72 -10.90 -3.86
N HIS A 362 -2.63 -12.14 -4.34
CA HIS A 362 -1.99 -12.48 -5.61
C HIS A 362 -2.69 -11.84 -6.81
N SER A 363 -3.91 -11.32 -6.65
CA SER A 363 -4.59 -10.45 -7.63
C SER A 363 -3.71 -9.32 -8.16
N LYS A 364 -2.70 -8.87 -7.40
CA LYS A 364 -1.70 -7.89 -7.85
C LYS A 364 -0.92 -8.33 -9.09
N ALA A 365 -0.86 -9.63 -9.40
CA ALA A 365 -0.29 -10.15 -10.63
C ALA A 365 -1.05 -9.69 -11.90
N ILE A 366 -2.29 -9.17 -11.76
CA ILE A 366 -3.01 -8.48 -12.84
C ILE A 366 -2.21 -7.32 -13.44
N SER A 367 -1.34 -6.66 -12.67
CA SER A 367 -0.43 -5.64 -13.22
C SER A 367 0.42 -6.16 -14.38
N ILE A 368 0.98 -7.37 -14.25
CA ILE A 368 1.80 -8.02 -15.29
C ILE A 368 0.91 -8.44 -16.46
N PHE A 369 -0.30 -8.93 -16.19
CA PHE A 369 -1.28 -9.24 -17.22
C PHE A 369 -1.62 -8.02 -18.07
N CYS A 370 -1.93 -6.88 -17.44
CA CYS A 370 -2.21 -5.61 -18.09
C CYS A 370 -1.02 -5.11 -18.93
N LEU A 371 0.22 -5.23 -18.43
CA LEU A 371 1.43 -4.92 -19.21
C LEU A 371 1.53 -5.78 -20.48
N CYS A 372 1.25 -7.09 -20.37
CA CYS A 372 1.27 -8.00 -21.52
C CYS A 372 0.19 -7.63 -22.55
N LEU A 373 -1.04 -7.31 -22.09
CA LEU A 373 -2.11 -6.81 -22.96
C LEU A 373 -1.71 -5.51 -23.67
N ALA A 374 -1.05 -4.59 -22.96
CA ALA A 374 -0.58 -3.34 -23.54
C ALA A 374 0.48 -3.56 -24.63
N VAL A 375 1.39 -4.51 -24.45
CA VAL A 375 2.38 -4.90 -25.48
C VAL A 375 1.68 -5.48 -26.71
N PHE A 376 0.71 -6.38 -26.53
CA PHE A 376 -0.06 -6.92 -27.64
C PHE A 376 -0.93 -5.88 -28.33
N SER A 377 -1.47 -4.92 -27.59
CA SER A 377 -2.23 -3.79 -28.14
C SER A 377 -1.39 -2.95 -29.11
N GLY A 378 -0.16 -2.59 -28.70
CA GLY A 378 0.79 -1.88 -29.58
C GLY A 378 1.15 -2.69 -30.82
N LYS A 379 1.37 -4.01 -30.68
CA LYS A 379 1.55 -4.89 -31.85
C LYS A 379 0.34 -4.89 -32.78
N GLY A 380 -0.87 -4.93 -32.23
CA GLY A 380 -2.10 -4.83 -33.00
C GLY A 380 -2.18 -3.55 -33.82
N MET A 381 -1.78 -2.41 -33.22
CA MET A 381 -1.66 -1.13 -33.91
C MET A 381 -0.65 -1.21 -35.07
N ASP A 382 0.52 -1.82 -34.87
CA ASP A 382 1.51 -1.99 -35.95
C ASP A 382 1.03 -2.89 -37.09
N LEU A 383 0.33 -3.98 -36.75
CA LEU A 383 -0.23 -4.88 -37.74
C LEU A 383 -1.26 -4.15 -38.59
N ILE A 384 -2.21 -3.43 -37.98
CA ILE A 384 -3.20 -2.63 -38.72
C ILE A 384 -2.53 -1.55 -39.55
N ARG A 385 -1.41 -0.99 -39.08
CA ARG A 385 -0.61 -0.01 -39.83
C ARG A 385 0.19 -0.60 -40.98
N SER A 386 0.33 -1.92 -41.09
CA SER A 386 1.03 -2.57 -42.20
C SER A 386 0.13 -2.71 -43.43
N ASP A 387 0.70 -2.56 -44.63
CA ASP A 387 -0.03 -2.80 -45.89
C ASP A 387 -0.32 -4.29 -46.11
N SER A 388 0.46 -5.16 -45.47
CA SER A 388 0.23 -6.61 -45.39
C SER A 388 -0.98 -7.00 -44.52
N TYR A 389 -1.65 -6.06 -43.86
CA TYR A 389 -2.80 -6.35 -43.03
C TYR A 389 -3.98 -6.84 -43.88
N GLN A 390 -4.16 -8.15 -43.87
CA GLN A 390 -5.40 -8.77 -44.30
C GLN A 390 -6.23 -9.07 -43.05
N ILE A 391 -7.47 -8.56 -43.04
CA ILE A 391 -8.52 -9.13 -42.19
C ILE A 391 -8.70 -10.55 -42.71
N THR A 392 -8.07 -11.51 -42.04
CA THR A 392 -8.02 -12.92 -42.45
C THR A 392 -9.41 -13.53 -42.55
N ASP A 393 -10.41 -12.95 -41.88
CA ASP A 393 -11.77 -13.46 -41.90
C ASP A 393 -12.82 -12.33 -41.74
N LYS A 394 -13.13 -11.63 -42.85
CA LYS A 394 -14.19 -10.60 -42.87
C LYS A 394 -15.53 -11.16 -42.42
N LYS A 395 -15.83 -12.42 -42.73
CA LYS A 395 -17.05 -13.11 -42.30
C LYS A 395 -17.08 -13.25 -40.78
N HIS A 396 -15.94 -13.52 -40.14
CA HIS A 396 -15.84 -13.57 -38.69
C HIS A 396 -16.01 -12.20 -38.02
N LEU A 397 -15.47 -11.10 -38.57
CA LEU A 397 -15.73 -9.75 -38.03
C LEU A 397 -17.20 -9.35 -38.19
N ILE A 398 -17.82 -9.67 -39.33
CA ILE A 398 -19.26 -9.45 -39.55
C ILE A 398 -20.09 -10.32 -38.59
N LYS A 399 -19.71 -11.59 -38.38
CA LYS A 399 -20.38 -12.47 -37.42
C LYS A 399 -20.24 -11.93 -35.99
N LEU A 400 -19.06 -11.47 -35.60
CA LEU A 400 -18.83 -10.85 -34.29
C LEU A 400 -19.68 -9.58 -34.15
N PHE A 401 -19.69 -8.73 -35.17
CA PHE A 401 -20.51 -7.52 -35.21
C PHE A 401 -22.01 -7.84 -35.10
N ILE A 402 -22.53 -8.79 -35.89
CA ILE A 402 -23.93 -9.24 -35.83
C ILE A 402 -24.25 -9.84 -34.47
N VAL A 403 -23.39 -10.70 -33.92
CA VAL A 403 -23.58 -11.29 -32.59
C VAL A 403 -23.62 -10.21 -31.51
N THR A 404 -22.72 -9.23 -31.56
CA THR A 404 -22.71 -8.14 -30.58
C THR A 404 -23.93 -7.23 -30.75
N VAL A 405 -24.39 -6.96 -31.99
CA VAL A 405 -25.66 -6.23 -32.24
C VAL A 405 -26.85 -7.02 -31.71
N LEU A 406 -26.88 -8.33 -31.94
CA LEU A 406 -27.93 -9.22 -31.45
C LEU A 406 -27.95 -9.26 -29.91
N ILE A 407 -26.78 -9.34 -29.27
CA ILE A 407 -26.65 -9.25 -27.80
C ILE A 407 -27.10 -7.88 -27.30
N CYS A 408 -26.73 -6.77 -27.95
CA CYS A 408 -27.21 -5.44 -27.59
C CYS A 408 -28.73 -5.34 -27.70
N PHE A 409 -29.29 -5.84 -28.80
CA PHE A 409 -30.73 -5.86 -29.06
C PHE A 409 -31.47 -6.74 -28.05
N ILE A 410 -30.94 -7.93 -27.78
CA ILE A 410 -31.43 -8.83 -26.74
C ILE A 410 -31.38 -8.14 -25.38
N LEU A 411 -30.29 -7.48 -24.98
CA LEU A 411 -30.20 -6.77 -23.71
C LEU A 411 -31.12 -5.54 -23.63
N LEU A 412 -31.35 -4.85 -24.75
CA LEU A 412 -32.34 -3.78 -24.85
C LEU A 412 -33.77 -4.31 -24.65
N ILE A 413 -34.09 -5.46 -25.23
CA ILE A 413 -35.38 -6.16 -25.07
C ILE A 413 -35.50 -6.83 -23.69
N LEU A 414 -34.37 -7.31 -23.14
CA LEU A 414 -34.23 -7.95 -21.85
C LEU A 414 -34.06 -6.94 -20.70
N GLN A 415 -34.31 -5.64 -20.91
CA GLN A 415 -34.75 -4.77 -19.82
C GLN A 415 -36.11 -5.21 -19.21
N SER A 416 -36.67 -6.35 -19.65
CA SER A 416 -37.76 -7.11 -19.04
C SER A 416 -37.33 -7.97 -17.84
N THR A 417 -38.32 -8.50 -17.13
CA THR A 417 -38.23 -9.21 -15.82
C THR A 417 -37.22 -10.37 -15.73
N ILE A 418 -36.80 -11.00 -16.84
CA ILE A 418 -35.95 -12.20 -16.84
C ILE A 418 -34.45 -11.88 -16.68
N ALA A 419 -33.90 -10.86 -17.34
CA ALA A 419 -32.49 -10.50 -17.07
C ALA A 419 -32.36 -9.82 -15.70
N PHE A 420 -33.41 -9.13 -15.26
CA PHE A 420 -33.49 -8.62 -13.90
C PHE A 420 -33.36 -9.76 -12.88
N SER A 421 -34.09 -10.87 -13.04
CA SER A 421 -34.00 -12.00 -12.11
C SER A 421 -32.66 -12.75 -12.17
N PHE A 422 -32.04 -12.88 -13.35
CA PHE A 422 -30.71 -13.48 -13.47
C PHE A 422 -29.63 -12.62 -12.79
N ILE A 423 -29.60 -11.31 -13.07
CA ILE A 423 -28.62 -10.39 -12.47
C ILE A 423 -28.87 -10.27 -10.97
N ASP A 424 -30.13 -10.22 -10.51
CA ASP A 424 -30.47 -10.22 -9.08
C ASP A 424 -29.97 -11.50 -8.37
N THR A 425 -30.13 -12.67 -9.01
CA THR A 425 -29.60 -13.94 -8.47
C THR A 425 -28.07 -13.92 -8.39
N TRP A 426 -27.40 -13.42 -9.43
CA TRP A 426 -25.94 -13.31 -9.46
C TRP A 426 -25.40 -12.31 -8.43
N ILE A 427 -26.03 -11.13 -8.30
CA ILE A 427 -25.72 -10.15 -7.26
C ILE A 427 -25.94 -10.78 -5.89
N THR A 428 -27.06 -11.46 -5.66
CA THR A 428 -27.35 -12.13 -4.38
C THR A 428 -26.28 -13.14 -4.02
N HIS A 429 -25.86 -13.99 -4.96
CA HIS A 429 -24.78 -14.95 -4.74
C HIS A 429 -23.45 -14.24 -4.42
N THR A 430 -23.08 -13.23 -5.22
CA THR A 430 -21.82 -12.49 -5.07
C THR A 430 -21.77 -11.72 -3.74
N VAL A 431 -22.84 -10.99 -3.41
CA VAL A 431 -22.99 -10.27 -2.13
C VAL A 431 -22.95 -11.25 -0.96
N THR A 432 -23.60 -12.41 -1.07
CA THR A 432 -23.54 -13.42 0.00
C THR A 432 -22.10 -13.91 0.23
N GLN A 433 -21.35 -14.18 -0.83
CA GLN A 433 -19.93 -14.57 -0.73
C GLN A 433 -19.06 -13.43 -0.20
N ALA A 434 -19.27 -12.21 -0.69
CA ALA A 434 -18.49 -11.04 -0.34
C ALA A 434 -18.75 -10.55 1.10
N SER A 435 -19.96 -10.76 1.64
CA SER A 435 -20.33 -10.41 3.01
C SER A 435 -19.49 -11.13 4.08
N GLN A 436 -18.83 -12.24 3.71
CA GLN A 436 -17.88 -12.94 4.58
C GLN A 436 -16.55 -12.17 4.75
N TYR A 437 -16.22 -11.26 3.82
CA TYR A 437 -14.91 -10.61 3.76
C TYR A 437 -14.95 -9.11 4.05
N LEU A 438 -16.05 -8.41 3.73
CA LEU A 438 -16.19 -6.97 3.97
C LEU A 438 -17.61 -6.61 4.48
N PRO A 439 -17.74 -5.78 5.52
CA PRO A 439 -19.04 -5.34 6.05
C PRO A 439 -19.76 -4.27 5.21
N ILE A 440 -19.17 -3.79 4.11
CA ILE A 440 -19.58 -2.58 3.37
C ILE A 440 -20.87 -2.74 2.52
N GLN A 441 -21.56 -3.88 2.59
CA GLN A 441 -22.65 -4.20 1.66
C GLN A 441 -24.07 -3.83 2.12
N SER A 442 -24.21 -2.95 3.12
CA SER A 442 -25.53 -2.58 3.65
C SER A 442 -26.45 -1.96 2.58
N ILE A 443 -25.89 -1.21 1.62
CA ILE A 443 -26.68 -0.58 0.56
C ILE A 443 -27.29 -1.65 -0.35
N THR A 444 -26.48 -2.60 -0.83
CA THR A 444 -26.93 -3.71 -1.70
C THR A 444 -27.76 -4.79 -1.01
N GLN A 445 -27.93 -4.70 0.31
CA GLN A 445 -28.85 -5.56 1.06
C GLN A 445 -30.29 -5.02 1.05
N SER A 446 -30.48 -3.73 0.77
CA SER A 446 -31.83 -3.15 0.59
C SER A 446 -32.38 -3.44 -0.82
N ILE A 447 -33.72 -3.51 -0.93
CA ILE A 447 -34.40 -3.71 -2.23
C ILE A 447 -34.00 -2.61 -3.23
N ASP A 448 -33.94 -1.36 -2.77
CA ASP A 448 -33.57 -0.21 -3.60
C ASP A 448 -32.11 -0.29 -4.06
N GLY A 449 -31.18 -0.65 -3.15
CA GLY A 449 -29.78 -0.77 -3.51
C GLY A 449 -29.50 -1.94 -4.46
N ARG A 450 -30.26 -3.04 -4.39
CA ARG A 450 -30.19 -4.12 -5.39
C ARG A 450 -30.66 -3.65 -6.76
N SER A 451 -31.81 -2.97 -6.81
CA SER A 451 -32.33 -2.41 -8.07
C SER A 451 -31.33 -1.44 -8.71
N GLN A 452 -30.70 -0.59 -7.89
CA GLN A 452 -29.61 0.30 -8.35
C GLN A 452 -28.41 -0.51 -8.86
N ALA A 453 -27.92 -1.50 -8.12
CA ALA A 453 -26.80 -2.33 -8.55
C ALA A 453 -27.07 -3.03 -9.91
N ILE A 454 -28.28 -3.56 -10.12
CA ILE A 454 -28.71 -4.14 -11.39
C ILE A 454 -28.67 -3.09 -12.50
N HIS A 455 -29.23 -1.91 -12.26
CA HIS A 455 -29.25 -0.84 -13.24
C HIS A 455 -27.84 -0.37 -13.64
N TYR A 456 -26.94 -0.20 -12.66
CA TYR A 456 -25.54 0.12 -12.91
C TYR A 456 -24.83 -0.95 -13.75
N SER A 457 -25.05 -2.23 -13.41
CA SER A 457 -24.49 -3.37 -14.13
C SER A 457 -24.95 -3.38 -15.61
N LEU A 458 -26.25 -3.23 -15.85
CA LEU A 458 -26.83 -3.18 -17.19
C LEU A 458 -26.31 -2.00 -18.00
N ASN A 459 -26.17 -0.82 -17.37
CA ASN A 459 -25.61 0.36 -18.01
C ASN A 459 -24.14 0.16 -18.39
N ALA A 460 -23.33 -0.43 -17.51
CA ALA A 460 -21.93 -0.72 -17.78
C ALA A 460 -21.76 -1.73 -18.92
N ILE A 461 -22.57 -2.80 -18.93
CA ILE A 461 -22.60 -3.78 -20.02
C ILE A 461 -22.98 -3.11 -21.34
N SER A 462 -24.05 -2.29 -21.33
CA SER A 462 -24.54 -1.60 -22.53
C SER A 462 -23.49 -0.65 -23.10
N LYS A 463 -22.86 0.19 -22.28
CA LYS A 463 -21.78 1.10 -22.70
C LYS A 463 -20.58 0.35 -23.26
N GLY A 464 -20.19 -0.76 -22.64
CA GLY A 464 -19.08 -1.59 -23.12
C GLY A 464 -19.40 -2.26 -24.45
N LEU A 465 -20.60 -2.82 -24.62
CA LEU A 465 -21.00 -3.44 -25.89
C LEU A 465 -21.10 -2.43 -27.04
N VAL A 466 -21.64 -1.24 -26.79
CA VAL A 466 -21.64 -0.14 -27.77
C VAL A 466 -20.21 0.23 -28.17
N SER A 467 -19.29 0.32 -27.20
CA SER A 467 -17.88 0.63 -27.45
C SER A 467 -17.17 -0.49 -28.23
N ILE A 468 -17.50 -1.76 -27.96
CA ILE A 468 -17.02 -2.91 -28.72
C ILE A 468 -17.54 -2.84 -30.16
N LEU A 469 -18.85 -2.64 -30.35
CA LEU A 469 -19.46 -2.51 -31.66
C LEU A 469 -18.83 -1.39 -32.48
N PHE A 470 -18.66 -0.22 -31.88
CA PHE A 470 -18.07 0.93 -32.51
C PHE A 470 -16.60 0.65 -32.89
N SER A 471 -15.84 0.02 -32.01
CA SER A 471 -14.45 -0.34 -32.28
C SER A 471 -14.32 -1.39 -33.40
N LEU A 472 -15.20 -2.40 -33.43
CA LEU A 472 -15.27 -3.40 -34.49
C LEU A 472 -15.66 -2.78 -35.84
N TRP A 473 -16.64 -1.87 -35.84
CA TRP A 473 -17.05 -1.12 -37.02
C TRP A 473 -15.87 -0.33 -37.61
N ILE A 474 -15.09 0.33 -36.75
CA ILE A 474 -13.88 1.06 -37.18
C ILE A 474 -12.85 0.11 -37.78
N LEU A 475 -12.56 -1.00 -37.13
CA LEU A 475 -11.59 -1.98 -37.64
C LEU A 475 -12.02 -2.58 -38.99
N TYR A 476 -13.33 -2.74 -39.20
CA TYR A 476 -13.87 -3.19 -40.47
C TYR A 476 -13.66 -2.15 -41.59
N HIS A 477 -13.90 -0.87 -41.30
CA HIS A 477 -13.80 0.21 -42.30
C HIS A 477 -12.40 0.81 -42.47
N CYS A 478 -11.50 0.66 -41.48
CA CYS A 478 -10.22 1.36 -41.46
C CYS A 478 -9.27 0.98 -42.60
N LYS A 479 -9.50 -0.16 -43.28
CA LYS A 479 -8.72 -0.56 -44.46
C LYS A 479 -8.90 0.40 -45.63
N LYS A 480 -10.06 1.06 -45.75
CA LYS A 480 -10.31 2.06 -46.80
C LYS A 480 -9.62 3.40 -46.52
N TRP A 481 -9.05 3.58 -45.32
CA TRP A 481 -8.44 4.83 -44.90
C TRP A 481 -6.92 4.79 -45.09
N THR A 482 -6.32 5.97 -45.28
CA THR A 482 -4.87 6.12 -45.29
C THR A 482 -4.26 5.69 -43.96
N ILE A 483 -3.00 5.25 -43.96
CA ILE A 483 -2.29 4.81 -42.74
C ILE A 483 -2.35 5.87 -41.64
N LYS A 484 -2.16 7.14 -42.02
CA LYS A 484 -2.24 8.29 -41.10
C LYS A 484 -3.64 8.40 -40.50
N LYS A 485 -4.70 8.39 -41.31
CA LYS A 485 -6.09 8.51 -40.85
C LYS A 485 -6.48 7.36 -39.92
N ARG A 486 -6.22 6.10 -40.28
CA ARG A 486 -6.55 4.95 -39.41
C ARG A 486 -5.82 5.01 -38.07
N THR A 487 -4.54 5.41 -38.07
CA THR A 487 -3.75 5.51 -36.85
C THR A 487 -4.31 6.58 -35.91
N LEU A 488 -4.63 7.76 -36.44
CA LEU A 488 -5.16 8.87 -35.65
C LEU A 488 -6.52 8.53 -35.04
N ILE A 489 -7.43 7.93 -35.80
CA ILE A 489 -8.77 7.58 -35.31
C ILE A 489 -8.71 6.48 -34.24
N ILE A 490 -7.93 5.40 -34.48
CA ILE A 490 -7.79 4.32 -33.50
C ILE A 490 -7.12 4.84 -32.22
N MET A 491 -6.08 5.67 -32.36
CA MET A 491 -5.42 6.30 -31.22
C MET A 491 -6.38 7.20 -30.45
N PHE A 492 -7.15 8.06 -31.13
CA PHE A 492 -8.09 8.97 -30.49
C PHE A 492 -9.11 8.20 -29.64
N ILE A 493 -9.68 7.12 -30.17
CA ILE A 493 -10.69 6.34 -29.44
C ILE A 493 -10.10 5.60 -28.26
N ALA A 494 -8.94 4.97 -28.44
CA ALA A 494 -8.24 4.31 -27.34
C ALA A 494 -7.89 5.31 -26.23
N VAL A 495 -7.40 6.50 -26.60
CA VAL A 495 -7.02 7.54 -25.63
C VAL A 495 -8.24 8.17 -24.97
N ALA A 496 -9.32 8.44 -25.70
CA ALA A 496 -10.55 8.99 -25.14
C ALA A 496 -11.17 8.04 -24.11
N ASP A 497 -11.24 6.75 -24.41
CA ASP A 497 -11.70 5.71 -23.49
C ASP A 497 -10.84 5.64 -22.21
N LEU A 498 -9.52 5.54 -22.38
CA LEU A 498 -8.57 5.47 -21.26
C LEU A 498 -8.57 6.74 -20.39
N ILE A 499 -8.60 7.93 -21.01
CA ILE A 499 -8.65 9.22 -20.28
C ILE A 499 -10.00 9.39 -19.60
N HIS A 500 -11.11 8.96 -20.21
CA HIS A 500 -12.42 9.02 -19.56
C HIS A 500 -12.45 8.14 -18.31
N PHE A 501 -11.96 6.89 -18.41
CA PHE A 501 -11.84 6.00 -17.26
C PHE A 501 -10.90 6.57 -16.19
N ALA A 502 -9.74 7.11 -16.59
CA ALA A 502 -8.78 7.71 -15.69
C ALA A 502 -9.33 8.96 -14.99
N GLY A 503 -9.97 9.87 -15.72
CA GLY A 503 -10.56 11.10 -15.19
C GLY A 503 -11.76 10.86 -14.28
N PHE A 504 -12.45 9.71 -14.43
CA PHE A 504 -13.44 9.30 -13.45
C PHE A 504 -12.75 9.07 -12.09
N TYR A 505 -11.68 8.26 -12.02
CA TYR A 505 -11.06 7.83 -10.77
C TYR A 505 -9.91 8.71 -10.23
N ILE A 506 -9.27 9.54 -11.05
CA ILE A 506 -8.27 10.50 -10.58
C ILE A 506 -9.01 11.74 -10.08
N GLN A 507 -9.29 11.74 -8.78
CA GLN A 507 -9.99 12.83 -8.11
C GLN A 507 -9.15 13.36 -6.94
N THR A 508 -9.54 14.52 -6.44
CA THR A 508 -8.96 15.12 -5.23
C THR A 508 -9.90 14.93 -4.06
N VAL A 509 -9.33 14.69 -2.89
CA VAL A 509 -10.09 14.61 -1.62
C VAL A 509 -9.88 15.90 -0.85
N ASP A 510 -10.93 16.48 -0.28
CA ASP A 510 -10.78 17.66 0.57
C ASP A 510 -9.80 17.39 1.71
N LYS A 511 -8.75 18.21 1.82
CA LYS A 511 -7.72 18.06 2.84
C LYS A 511 -8.25 18.16 4.27
N SER A 512 -9.41 18.82 4.46
CA SER A 512 -10.09 18.89 5.76
C SER A 512 -10.54 17.53 6.28
N ASN A 513 -10.73 16.53 5.40
CA ASN A 513 -11.01 15.15 5.81
C ASN A 513 -9.84 14.51 6.59
N PHE A 514 -8.63 15.06 6.45
CA PHE A 514 -7.41 14.57 7.13
C PHE A 514 -6.96 15.53 8.25
N GLN A 515 -7.72 16.58 8.54
CA GLN A 515 -7.36 17.60 9.50
C GLN A 515 -8.43 17.72 10.57
N MET A 516 -7.97 17.80 11.81
CA MET A 516 -8.84 18.09 12.92
C MET A 516 -9.37 19.53 12.84
N THR A 517 -10.59 19.76 13.36
CA THR A 517 -11.15 21.11 13.42
C THR A 517 -10.22 22.04 14.20
N GLN A 518 -10.16 23.30 13.79
CA GLN A 518 -9.31 24.31 14.43
C GLN A 518 -9.60 24.41 15.93
N THR A 519 -10.86 24.31 16.31
CA THR A 519 -11.34 24.39 17.70
C THR A 519 -10.82 23.24 18.57
N VAL A 520 -10.86 22.00 18.07
CA VAL A 520 -10.28 20.85 18.77
C VAL A 520 -8.76 20.93 18.80
N SER A 521 -8.12 21.44 17.73
CA SER A 521 -6.67 21.71 17.72
C SER A 521 -6.27 22.69 18.81
N ASP A 522 -7.03 23.77 18.95
CA ASP A 522 -6.77 24.80 19.94
C ASP A 522 -7.05 24.33 21.37
N PHE A 523 -7.97 23.38 21.57
CA PHE A 523 -8.14 22.70 22.86
C PHE A 523 -6.86 21.96 23.27
N PHE A 524 -6.31 21.10 22.41
CA PHE A 524 -5.13 20.32 22.77
C PHE A 524 -3.86 21.17 22.92
N LYS A 525 -3.75 22.29 22.20
CA LYS A 525 -2.62 23.23 22.36
C LYS A 525 -2.57 23.91 23.74
N GLN A 526 -3.68 23.92 24.49
CA GLN A 526 -3.73 24.53 25.83
C GLN A 526 -3.04 23.65 26.89
N ASP A 527 -2.94 22.34 26.66
CA ASP A 527 -2.26 21.41 27.56
C ASP A 527 -0.82 21.18 27.10
N SER A 528 0.14 21.66 27.89
CA SER A 528 1.57 21.52 27.62
C SER A 528 2.17 20.21 28.17
N SER A 529 1.38 19.39 28.86
CA SER A 529 1.85 18.10 29.36
C SER A 529 2.03 17.08 28.23
N TYR A 530 2.89 16.08 28.46
CA TYR A 530 3.01 14.96 27.53
C TYR A 530 1.88 13.96 27.78
N PHE A 531 0.97 13.84 26.82
CA PHE A 531 -0.18 12.93 26.88
C PHE A 531 -0.39 12.15 25.58
N ARG A 532 -1.19 11.07 25.66
CA ARG A 532 -1.80 10.42 24.49
C ARG A 532 -3.30 10.64 24.45
N VAL A 533 -3.84 10.51 23.24
CA VAL A 533 -5.26 10.58 22.93
C VAL A 533 -5.75 9.19 22.51
N LEU A 534 -6.91 8.80 23.00
CA LEU A 534 -7.68 7.69 22.44
C LEU A 534 -8.73 8.27 21.49
N ASP A 535 -8.58 7.99 20.20
CA ASP A 535 -9.56 8.36 19.20
C ASP A 535 -10.59 7.24 19.01
N LEU A 536 -11.84 7.53 19.36
CA LEU A 536 -12.99 6.64 19.14
C LEU A 536 -13.90 7.15 18.02
N SER A 537 -13.48 8.18 17.30
CA SER A 537 -14.24 8.73 16.20
C SER A 537 -14.11 7.87 14.94
N PRO A 538 -15.12 7.88 14.05
CA PRO A 538 -15.05 7.15 12.79
C PRO A 538 -14.07 7.74 11.76
N GLN A 539 -13.51 8.93 12.01
CA GLN A 539 -12.68 9.67 11.04
C GLN A 539 -11.18 9.64 11.34
N ASN A 540 -10.74 9.03 12.46
CA ASN A 540 -9.34 8.99 12.89
C ASN A 540 -8.64 10.38 12.71
N PHE A 541 -8.80 11.31 13.66
CA PHE A 541 -8.22 12.69 13.69
C PHE A 541 -6.69 12.77 13.67
N GLU A 542 -6.03 11.63 13.60
CA GLU A 542 -4.59 11.49 13.63
C GLU A 542 -3.76 12.21 12.57
N PRO A 543 -4.19 12.68 11.37
CA PRO A 543 -3.22 12.61 10.30
C PRO A 543 -2.06 13.57 10.37
N LEU A 544 -2.20 14.71 11.07
CA LEU A 544 -1.22 15.79 11.02
C LEU A 544 -1.01 16.54 12.35
N SER A 545 -1.79 16.25 13.40
CA SER A 545 -1.89 17.11 14.60
C SER A 545 -0.74 17.00 15.61
N LYS A 546 0.33 16.24 15.30
CA LYS A 546 1.40 15.83 16.25
C LYS A 546 0.90 15.14 17.53
N LEU A 547 -0.40 14.88 17.64
CA LEU A 547 -0.99 14.16 18.76
C LEU A 547 -0.45 12.73 18.76
N GLN A 548 -0.16 12.22 19.95
CA GLN A 548 0.23 10.83 20.13
C GLN A 548 -1.01 10.01 20.45
N VAL A 549 -1.17 8.87 19.79
CA VAL A 549 -2.30 7.95 19.94
C VAL A 549 -1.82 6.54 20.30
N ILE A 550 -2.78 5.70 20.70
CA ILE A 550 -2.53 4.29 21.00
C ILE A 550 -3.03 3.33 19.90
N THR A 551 -3.55 3.89 18.82
CA THR A 551 -4.01 3.20 17.62
C THR A 551 -2.98 3.34 16.49
N SER A 552 -3.14 2.54 15.44
CA SER A 552 -2.31 2.57 14.23
C SER A 552 -2.89 1.68 13.14
N ASP A 553 -2.76 2.11 11.89
CA ASP A 553 -3.08 1.31 10.70
C ASP A 553 -1.84 0.59 10.13
N ARG A 554 -0.72 0.60 10.87
CA ARG A 554 0.52 -0.04 10.43
C ARG A 554 0.32 -1.53 10.12
N PRO A 555 0.92 -2.02 9.03
CA PRO A 555 0.89 -3.43 8.70
C PRO A 555 1.75 -4.30 9.62
N TYR A 556 2.77 -3.71 10.28
CA TYR A 556 3.72 -4.41 11.14
C TYR A 556 3.60 -3.91 12.57
N ILE A 557 2.81 -4.60 13.38
CA ILE A 557 2.65 -4.29 14.80
C ILE A 557 3.35 -5.38 15.62
N TRP A 558 4.11 -4.94 16.62
CA TRP A 558 4.81 -5.80 17.55
C TRP A 558 3.81 -6.71 18.31
N HIS A 559 4.09 -8.01 18.39
CA HIS A 559 3.19 -8.98 19.03
C HIS A 559 2.88 -8.62 20.48
N ARG A 560 3.84 -8.05 21.21
CA ARG A 560 3.58 -7.60 22.59
C ARG A 560 2.49 -6.54 22.64
N TYR A 561 2.54 -5.56 21.75
CA TYR A 561 1.55 -4.50 21.72
C TYR A 561 0.12 -5.05 21.49
N THR A 562 -0.05 -5.95 20.52
CA THR A 562 -1.38 -6.55 20.26
C THR A 562 -1.86 -7.44 21.40
N ARG A 563 -0.97 -8.22 22.03
CA ARG A 563 -1.29 -9.02 23.23
C ARG A 563 -1.73 -8.16 24.41
N PHE A 564 -1.05 -7.04 24.64
CA PHE A 564 -1.43 -6.09 25.69
C PHE A 564 -2.82 -5.50 25.42
N MET A 565 -3.06 -5.02 24.19
CA MET A 565 -4.36 -4.47 23.80
C MET A 565 -5.49 -5.50 23.94
N ASN A 566 -5.29 -6.72 23.44
CA ASN A 566 -6.28 -7.79 23.51
C ASN A 566 -6.55 -8.27 24.95
N MET A 567 -5.55 -8.24 25.84
CA MET A 567 -5.75 -8.51 27.27
C MET A 567 -6.75 -7.53 27.88
N PHE A 568 -6.61 -6.23 27.61
CA PHE A 568 -7.47 -5.20 28.20
C PHE A 568 -8.81 -5.02 27.50
N LEU A 569 -8.92 -5.39 26.23
CA LEU A 569 -10.15 -5.28 25.46
C LEU A 569 -11.03 -6.53 25.57
N PHE A 570 -10.41 -7.73 25.57
CA PHE A 570 -11.11 -9.01 25.51
C PHE A 570 -10.76 -9.98 26.64
N GLY A 571 -9.83 -9.63 27.54
CA GLY A 571 -9.39 -10.52 28.62
C GLY A 571 -8.49 -11.66 28.14
N GLN A 572 -8.01 -11.62 26.89
CA GLN A 572 -7.18 -12.67 26.30
C GLN A 572 -5.96 -12.07 25.60
N PRO A 573 -4.72 -12.44 25.99
CA PRO A 573 -3.51 -11.86 25.41
C PRO A 573 -3.11 -12.57 24.10
N ILE A 574 -4.01 -12.54 23.12
CA ILE A 574 -3.79 -13.12 21.80
C ILE A 574 -3.01 -12.12 20.96
N ALA A 575 -1.97 -12.57 20.27
CA ALA A 575 -1.27 -11.75 19.30
C ALA A 575 -2.04 -11.78 17.97
N SER A 576 -2.09 -10.63 17.28
CA SER A 576 -2.81 -10.50 16.03
C SER A 576 -2.00 -9.71 15.00
N MET A 577 -2.26 -9.96 13.70
CA MET A 577 -1.62 -9.24 12.60
C MET A 577 -2.06 -7.77 12.49
N LYS A 578 -3.21 -7.42 13.07
CA LYS A 578 -3.78 -6.07 13.13
C LYS A 578 -4.14 -5.72 14.57
N LEU A 579 -4.20 -4.43 14.87
CA LEU A 579 -4.79 -3.97 16.13
C LEU A 579 -6.28 -4.35 16.20
N PRO A 580 -6.78 -4.74 17.37
CA PRO A 580 -8.20 -4.89 17.58
C PRO A 580 -8.92 -3.53 17.50
N PRO A 581 -10.17 -3.48 17.03
CA PRO A 581 -10.93 -2.24 17.02
C PRO A 581 -11.17 -1.76 18.45
N VAL A 582 -10.67 -0.57 18.78
CA VAL A 582 -10.86 0.05 20.10
C VAL A 582 -12.18 0.82 20.07
N LYS A 583 -13.16 0.34 20.84
CA LYS A 583 -14.52 0.94 20.90
C LYS A 583 -14.88 1.50 22.27
N ARG A 584 -13.98 1.38 23.24
CA ARG A 584 -14.19 1.76 24.63
C ARG A 584 -12.88 2.09 25.32
N MET A 585 -12.98 2.86 26.40
CA MET A 585 -11.91 2.98 27.37
C MET A 585 -11.76 1.67 28.16
N SER A 586 -10.53 1.33 28.54
CA SER A 586 -10.21 0.22 29.45
C SER A 586 -9.21 0.69 30.50
N ASP A 587 -9.21 0.07 31.67
CA ASP A 587 -8.33 0.43 32.78
C ASP A 587 -6.84 0.34 32.39
N GLY A 588 -6.48 -0.56 31.47
CA GLY A 588 -5.11 -0.66 30.96
C GLY A 588 -4.62 0.59 30.24
N PHE A 589 -5.52 1.42 29.71
CA PHE A 589 -5.15 2.62 28.96
C PHE A 589 -4.68 3.76 29.89
N HIS A 590 -4.97 3.69 31.20
CA HIS A 590 -4.32 4.53 32.21
C HIS A 590 -2.79 4.39 32.15
N MET A 591 -2.30 3.15 32.00
CA MET A 591 -0.87 2.84 31.89
C MET A 591 -0.26 3.21 30.53
N MET A 592 -1.07 3.61 29.55
CA MET A 592 -0.59 4.07 28.24
C MET A 592 -0.52 5.60 28.16
N ASN A 593 -0.69 6.29 29.30
CA ASN A 593 -0.73 7.75 29.38
C ASN A 593 -1.83 8.37 28.49
N VAL A 594 -2.95 7.67 28.33
CA VAL A 594 -4.14 8.21 27.63
C VAL A 594 -4.84 9.20 28.55
N LYS A 595 -4.63 10.50 28.31
CA LYS A 595 -5.27 11.58 29.09
C LYS A 595 -6.59 12.00 28.48
N TYR A 596 -6.68 12.05 27.16
CA TYR A 596 -7.88 12.51 26.46
C TYR A 596 -8.50 11.42 25.61
N ILE A 597 -9.83 11.45 25.53
CA ILE A 597 -10.60 10.60 24.65
C ILE A 597 -11.43 11.52 23.76
N ILE A 598 -11.31 11.36 22.45
CA ILE A 598 -12.11 12.09 21.48
C ILE A 598 -13.10 11.14 20.82
N GLN A 599 -14.33 11.61 20.63
CA GLN A 599 -15.40 10.85 20.01
C GLN A 599 -16.39 11.76 19.30
N ARG A 600 -17.24 11.17 18.46
CA ARG A 600 -18.36 11.91 17.87
C ARG A 600 -19.32 12.40 18.96
N LYS A 601 -19.88 13.58 18.76
CA LYS A 601 -20.87 14.16 19.68
C LYS A 601 -22.02 13.18 19.93
N ASN A 602 -22.48 13.12 21.19
CA ASN A 602 -23.63 12.31 21.64
C ASN A 602 -23.45 10.78 21.55
N THR A 603 -22.25 10.25 21.30
CA THR A 603 -22.01 8.81 21.50
C THR A 603 -21.79 8.52 22.99
N PRO A 604 -22.43 7.51 23.59
CA PRO A 604 -22.22 7.20 25.00
C PRO A 604 -20.80 6.67 25.22
N ILE A 605 -20.11 7.20 26.23
CA ILE A 605 -18.79 6.69 26.63
C ILE A 605 -18.94 5.64 27.73
N PRO A 606 -18.47 4.41 27.51
CA PRO A 606 -18.25 3.45 28.58
C PRO A 606 -16.95 3.80 29.34
N CYS A 607 -16.96 4.84 30.16
CA CYS A 607 -15.84 5.21 31.03
C CYS A 607 -16.35 5.87 32.32
N LYS A 608 -16.00 5.27 33.47
CA LYS A 608 -16.42 5.77 34.79
C LYS A 608 -15.53 6.88 35.33
N THR A 609 -14.29 6.97 34.84
CA THR A 609 -13.24 7.91 35.30
C THR A 609 -13.08 9.11 34.37
N CYS A 610 -13.96 9.25 33.37
CA CYS A 610 -13.83 10.26 32.34
C CYS A 610 -14.77 11.44 32.58
N ILE A 611 -14.23 12.65 32.51
CA ILE A 611 -14.98 13.90 32.68
C ILE A 611 -14.98 14.64 31.35
N ARG A 612 -16.16 15.03 30.83
CA ARG A 612 -16.24 15.83 29.61
C ARG A 612 -15.61 17.20 29.86
N LYS A 613 -14.61 17.58 29.04
CA LYS A 613 -13.91 18.87 29.13
C LYS A 613 -14.22 19.80 27.98
N TYR A 614 -14.62 19.24 26.84
CA TYR A 614 -14.90 20.02 25.65
C TYR A 614 -16.01 19.37 24.83
N THR A 615 -16.77 20.19 24.12
CA THR A 615 -17.79 19.78 23.17
C THR A 615 -17.89 20.84 22.08
N ASP A 616 -17.94 20.42 20.83
CA ASP A 616 -18.30 21.27 19.70
C ASP A 616 -19.46 20.66 18.91
N ASP A 617 -19.68 21.08 17.68
CA ASP A 617 -20.77 20.57 16.84
C ASP A 617 -20.54 19.12 16.38
N SER A 618 -19.30 18.66 16.33
CA SER A 618 -18.90 17.37 15.78
C SER A 618 -18.39 16.39 16.84
N TYR A 619 -17.73 16.87 17.90
CA TYR A 619 -16.94 16.07 18.83
C TYR A 619 -17.18 16.41 20.30
N ASP A 620 -17.08 15.38 21.13
CA ASP A 620 -16.92 15.51 22.57
C ASP A 620 -15.50 15.04 22.96
N ILE A 621 -14.83 15.79 23.85
CA ILE A 621 -13.53 15.42 24.41
C ILE A 621 -13.67 15.23 25.91
N TYR A 622 -13.16 14.10 26.38
CA TYR A 622 -13.18 13.71 27.78
C TYR A 622 -11.76 13.57 28.32
N GLU A 623 -11.57 13.99 29.57
CA GLU A 623 -10.33 13.79 30.32
C GLU A 623 -10.45 12.57 31.23
N ASN A 624 -9.48 11.67 31.12
CA ASN A 624 -9.26 10.54 32.00
C ASN A 624 -8.51 10.99 33.25
N THR A 625 -9.19 11.03 34.40
CA THR A 625 -8.58 11.50 35.65
C THR A 625 -7.67 10.48 36.33
N ALA A 626 -7.71 9.22 35.89
CA ALA A 626 -6.87 8.13 36.40
C ALA A 626 -5.63 7.88 35.52
N VAL A 627 -5.28 8.79 34.62
CA VAL A 627 -4.12 8.67 33.72
C VAL A 627 -2.80 8.64 34.51
N LEU A 628 -1.87 7.75 34.11
CA LEU A 628 -0.50 7.79 34.62
C LEU A 628 0.31 8.86 33.87
N PRO A 629 1.20 9.61 34.55
CA PRO A 629 2.06 10.57 33.86
C PRO A 629 3.08 9.85 32.98
N ARG A 630 3.52 10.52 31.90
CA ARG A 630 4.43 9.95 30.88
C ARG A 630 5.68 9.30 31.48
N VAL A 631 6.21 9.90 32.54
CA VAL A 631 7.29 9.37 33.38
C VAL A 631 6.86 9.40 34.84
N PHE A 632 7.21 8.37 35.59
CA PHE A 632 6.94 8.30 37.03
C PHE A 632 7.96 7.42 37.76
N LEU A 633 7.96 7.51 39.09
CA LEU A 633 8.77 6.67 39.96
C LEU A 633 7.93 5.54 40.54
N ALA A 634 8.45 4.31 40.50
CA ALA A 634 7.75 3.15 41.04
C ALA A 634 7.93 3.05 42.56
N GLU A 635 6.83 2.96 43.31
CA GLU A 635 6.86 2.70 44.77
C GLU A 635 7.16 1.22 45.06
N HIS A 636 6.63 0.32 44.23
CA HIS A 636 6.81 -1.11 44.35
C HIS A 636 7.26 -1.72 43.03
N ILE A 637 8.13 -2.72 43.12
CA ILE A 637 8.60 -3.49 41.96
C ILE A 637 8.32 -4.96 42.18
N THR A 638 7.64 -5.56 41.20
CA THR A 638 7.45 -7.00 41.11
C THR A 638 8.25 -7.55 39.94
N SER A 639 9.29 -8.32 40.23
CA SER A 639 10.03 -9.01 39.18
C SER A 639 9.26 -10.23 38.68
N VAL A 640 9.29 -10.46 37.37
CA VAL A 640 8.76 -11.66 36.72
C VAL A 640 9.80 -12.31 35.83
N ASN A 641 9.72 -13.64 35.68
CA ASN A 641 10.67 -14.42 34.89
C ASN A 641 10.20 -14.68 33.46
N SER A 642 8.93 -14.38 33.14
CA SER A 642 8.37 -14.57 31.82
C SER A 642 7.44 -13.42 31.41
N PRO A 643 7.33 -13.09 30.11
CA PRO A 643 6.38 -12.10 29.62
C PRO A 643 4.91 -12.49 29.88
N ASP A 644 4.61 -13.79 29.91
CA ASP A 644 3.25 -14.29 30.19
C ASP A 644 2.85 -14.09 31.66
N ASP A 645 3.80 -14.22 32.58
CA ASP A 645 3.56 -13.89 33.99
C ASP A 645 3.40 -12.38 34.19
N ALA A 646 4.09 -11.57 33.40
CA ALA A 646 3.88 -10.12 33.37
C ALA A 646 2.43 -9.80 33.00
N LEU A 647 1.95 -10.33 31.87
CA LEU A 647 0.59 -10.12 31.36
C LEU A 647 -0.49 -10.50 32.38
N LYS A 648 -0.36 -11.66 33.03
CA LYS A 648 -1.33 -12.12 34.05
C LYS A 648 -1.47 -11.16 35.24
N ARG A 649 -0.41 -10.41 35.55
CA ARG A 649 -0.37 -9.49 36.68
C ARG A 649 -0.81 -8.06 36.32
N LEU A 650 -0.92 -7.72 35.04
CA LEU A 650 -1.31 -6.38 34.58
C LEU A 650 -2.72 -5.96 35.02
N SER A 651 -3.62 -6.91 35.25
CA SER A 651 -4.99 -6.62 35.73
C SER A 651 -5.05 -6.27 37.22
N ASN A 652 -3.93 -6.34 37.95
CA ASN A 652 -3.87 -5.93 39.36
C ASN A 652 -4.05 -4.41 39.48
N LYS A 653 -4.91 -3.97 40.40
CA LYS A 653 -5.21 -2.55 40.64
C LYS A 653 -3.99 -1.72 41.03
N ASP A 654 -3.05 -2.29 41.77
CA ASP A 654 -1.81 -1.60 42.14
C ASP A 654 -0.89 -1.39 40.93
N VAL A 655 -0.98 -2.28 39.93
CA VAL A 655 -0.25 -2.14 38.67
C VAL A 655 -0.89 -1.09 37.77
N ILE A 656 -2.21 -1.15 37.61
CA ILE A 656 -2.99 -0.17 36.83
C ILE A 656 -2.82 1.25 37.38
N SER A 657 -2.77 1.41 38.71
CA SER A 657 -2.56 2.71 39.37
C SER A 657 -1.11 3.18 39.41
N GLY A 658 -0.16 2.40 38.89
CA GLY A 658 1.26 2.75 38.84
C GLY A 658 2.01 2.58 40.18
N LYS A 659 1.33 2.17 41.27
CA LYS A 659 1.95 1.92 42.58
C LYS A 659 2.92 0.74 42.53
N ASN A 660 2.57 -0.30 41.78
CA ASN A 660 3.42 -1.47 41.57
C ASN A 660 3.79 -1.60 40.09
N VAL A 661 5.06 -1.78 39.80
CA VAL A 661 5.56 -1.90 38.44
C VAL A 661 6.16 -3.28 38.26
N ILE A 662 5.72 -3.96 37.20
CA ILE A 662 6.25 -5.27 36.85
C ILE A 662 7.51 -5.07 36.03
N ILE A 663 8.62 -5.66 36.46
CA ILE A 663 9.87 -5.65 35.71
C ILE A 663 10.18 -7.06 35.22
N GLU A 664 10.31 -7.23 33.91
CA GLU A 664 10.77 -8.49 33.34
C GLU A 664 12.27 -8.63 33.61
N LYS A 665 12.64 -9.65 34.39
CA LYS A 665 14.04 -9.96 34.67
C LYS A 665 14.68 -10.46 33.38
N ASN A 666 15.68 -9.71 32.90
CA ASN A 666 16.74 -10.35 32.15
C ASN A 666 17.54 -11.20 33.13
N VAL A 667 17.38 -12.51 32.97
CA VAL A 667 18.09 -13.56 33.68
C VAL A 667 19.59 -13.21 33.64
N GLU A 668 20.19 -12.97 34.82
CA GLU A 668 21.62 -13.07 35.19
C GLU A 668 22.29 -11.87 35.91
N LYS A 669 21.90 -10.59 35.73
CA LYS A 669 22.90 -9.52 36.02
C LYS A 669 22.78 -8.56 37.21
N GLN A 670 21.68 -8.43 37.95
CA GLN A 670 21.54 -7.21 38.78
C GLN A 670 21.31 -7.29 40.28
N ASN A 671 21.08 -8.45 40.92
CA ASN A 671 20.98 -8.54 42.39
C ASN A 671 20.16 -7.41 43.08
N ILE A 672 19.11 -6.88 42.43
CA ILE A 672 18.23 -5.88 43.03
C ILE A 672 17.25 -6.63 43.93
N CYS A 673 17.52 -6.61 45.23
CA CYS A 673 16.73 -7.32 46.25
C CYS A 673 15.60 -6.49 46.87
N GLN A 674 15.57 -5.17 46.64
CA GLN A 674 14.51 -4.29 47.14
C GLN A 674 13.30 -4.26 46.20
N SER A 675 12.12 -4.45 46.78
CA SER A 675 10.82 -4.44 46.10
C SER A 675 9.95 -3.23 46.48
N LYS A 676 10.42 -2.38 47.40
CA LYS A 676 9.74 -1.17 47.87
C LYS A 676 10.72 -0.01 47.91
N PHE A 677 10.28 1.15 47.44
CA PHE A 677 11.03 2.39 47.34
C PHE A 677 10.18 3.55 47.88
N ASP A 678 10.79 4.44 48.65
CA ASP A 678 10.23 5.71 49.10
C ASP A 678 10.42 6.77 48.01
N THR A 679 9.35 7.04 47.29
CA THR A 679 9.31 8.08 46.25
C THR A 679 8.95 9.45 46.83
N THR A 680 8.69 9.55 48.14
CA THR A 680 8.30 10.79 48.80
C THR A 680 9.40 11.83 48.64
N ASN A 681 9.03 13.03 48.19
CA ASN A 681 9.94 14.14 47.87
C ASN A 681 10.91 13.91 46.70
N SER A 682 10.89 12.74 46.05
CA SER A 682 11.59 12.53 44.78
C SER A 682 10.74 13.08 43.63
N GLN A 683 11.37 13.59 42.58
CA GLN A 683 10.69 14.24 41.46
C GLN A 683 11.30 13.81 40.12
N VAL A 684 10.45 13.65 39.11
CA VAL A 684 10.86 13.38 37.72
C VAL A 684 10.09 14.27 36.76
N SER A 685 10.78 14.81 35.76
CA SER A 685 10.16 15.67 34.75
C SER A 685 10.91 15.59 33.44
N ILE A 686 10.18 15.55 32.32
CA ILE A 686 10.77 15.55 30.98
C ILE A 686 11.24 16.97 30.64
N ILE A 687 12.54 17.13 30.40
CA ILE A 687 13.14 18.39 29.94
C ILE A 687 12.94 18.56 28.43
N LYS A 688 13.18 17.47 27.68
CA LYS A 688 13.13 17.46 26.22
C LYS A 688 12.48 16.17 25.75
N TYR A 689 11.58 16.27 24.79
CA TYR A 689 10.98 15.13 24.12
C TYR A 689 11.04 15.33 22.61
N SER A 690 11.83 14.50 21.93
CA SER A 690 11.91 14.43 20.48
C SER A 690 11.71 12.99 20.02
N ASN A 691 11.71 12.75 18.71
CA ASN A 691 11.50 11.43 18.15
C ASN A 691 12.57 10.43 18.63
N ASP A 692 13.84 10.78 18.45
CA ASP A 692 14.96 9.87 18.70
C ASP A 692 15.66 10.11 20.05
N GLU A 693 15.31 11.18 20.76
CA GLU A 693 15.95 11.58 22.03
C GLU A 693 14.92 12.11 23.03
N VAL A 694 14.99 11.62 24.27
CA VAL A 694 14.19 12.12 25.40
C VAL A 694 15.12 12.36 26.59
N ILE A 695 15.05 13.55 27.18
CA ILE A 695 15.86 13.95 28.34
C ILE A 695 14.93 14.14 29.54
N ILE A 696 15.22 13.46 30.63
CA ILE A 696 14.45 13.47 31.87
C ILE A 696 15.34 13.94 33.00
N HIS A 697 14.91 14.99 33.70
CA HIS A 697 15.50 15.38 34.97
C HIS A 697 14.90 14.55 36.09
N SER A 698 15.73 14.07 37.01
CA SER A 698 15.31 13.36 38.20
C SER A 698 16.01 13.92 39.43
N LYS A 699 15.25 14.08 40.52
CA LYS A 699 15.74 14.37 41.86
C LYS A 699 15.35 13.21 42.75
N MET A 700 16.32 12.37 43.07
CA MET A 700 16.16 11.09 43.77
C MET A 700 16.67 11.22 45.21
N ILE A 701 15.78 11.11 46.20
CA ILE A 701 16.16 11.11 47.63
C ILE A 701 16.83 9.78 48.02
N GLU A 702 16.37 8.69 47.42
CA GLU A 702 16.98 7.36 47.44
C GLU A 702 17.01 6.78 46.04
N ALA A 703 17.82 5.73 45.83
CA ALA A 703 17.90 5.07 44.54
C ALA A 703 16.58 4.32 44.25
N GLY A 704 16.08 4.41 43.02
CA GLY A 704 14.75 3.91 42.69
C GLY A 704 14.53 3.73 41.19
N TRP A 705 13.33 3.27 40.82
CA TRP A 705 13.00 2.96 39.44
C TRP A 705 12.21 4.08 38.78
N LEU A 706 12.72 4.57 37.65
CA LEU A 706 12.00 5.45 36.74
C LEU A 706 11.35 4.60 35.65
N VAL A 707 10.05 4.81 35.45
CA VAL A 707 9.27 4.20 34.37
C VAL A 707 8.97 5.25 33.32
N PHE A 708 9.19 4.89 32.06
CA PHE A 708 8.90 5.72 30.90
C PHE A 708 7.89 5.01 29.99
N LEU A 709 6.71 5.60 29.84
CA LEU A 709 5.55 5.01 29.16
C LEU A 709 5.63 5.06 27.62
N ASP A 710 6.82 4.91 27.06
CA ASP A 710 7.02 4.61 25.64
C ASP A 710 7.39 3.13 25.46
N SER A 711 6.90 2.53 24.38
CA SER A 711 7.11 1.12 24.06
C SER A 711 8.60 0.80 24.01
N TRP A 712 9.00 -0.30 24.65
CA TRP A 712 10.35 -0.82 24.59
C TRP A 712 10.69 -1.31 23.18
N SER A 713 11.95 -1.16 22.78
CA SER A 713 12.49 -1.73 21.53
C SER A 713 14.00 -1.91 21.66
N ASP A 714 14.52 -2.93 21.00
CA ASP A 714 15.96 -3.17 20.84
C ASP A 714 16.56 -2.02 20.00
N GLY A 715 17.46 -1.24 20.60
CA GLY A 715 18.03 -0.02 20.02
C GLY A 715 17.92 1.23 20.93
N TRP A 716 17.12 1.19 21.99
CA TRP A 716 17.14 2.26 23.00
C TRP A 716 18.34 2.14 23.92
N GLN A 717 18.97 3.28 24.19
CA GLN A 717 20.07 3.44 25.15
C GLN A 717 19.66 4.46 26.20
N ALA A 718 20.04 4.23 27.46
CA ALA A 718 19.81 5.17 28.55
C ALA A 718 21.16 5.57 29.15
N ILE A 719 21.41 6.87 29.27
CA ILE A 719 22.66 7.44 29.78
C ILE A 719 22.32 8.39 30.93
N CYS A 720 22.97 8.22 32.07
CA CYS A 720 22.89 9.08 33.24
C CYS A 720 24.08 10.04 33.27
N ASP A 721 23.80 11.34 33.37
CA ASP A 721 24.79 12.43 33.50
C ASP A 721 25.90 12.38 32.44
N GLU A 722 25.54 12.00 31.20
CA GLU A 722 26.43 11.83 30.03
C GLU A 722 27.59 10.82 30.21
N LYS A 723 27.63 10.08 31.33
CA LYS A 723 28.78 9.24 31.71
C LYS A 723 28.44 7.79 31.89
N GLN A 724 27.32 7.49 32.56
CA GLN A 724 26.98 6.14 32.97
C GLN A 724 25.86 5.58 32.10
N GLN A 725 26.13 4.49 31.38
CA GLN A 725 25.08 3.74 30.70
C GLN A 725 24.22 2.99 31.73
N LEU A 726 22.91 3.13 31.63
CA LEU A 726 21.93 2.41 32.44
C LEU A 726 21.34 1.25 31.65
N ASP A 727 21.09 0.14 32.32
CA ASP A 727 20.36 -0.98 31.74
C ASP A 727 18.87 -0.62 31.64
N ILE A 728 18.29 -0.81 30.45
CA ILE A 728 16.86 -0.61 30.21
C ILE A 728 16.14 -1.95 30.39
N HIS A 729 15.13 -1.93 31.26
CA HIS A 729 14.28 -3.07 31.52
C HIS A 729 12.90 -2.89 30.90
N ILE A 730 12.23 -4.01 30.58
CA ILE A 730 10.84 -3.99 30.15
C ILE A 730 9.96 -3.87 31.39
N ALA A 731 9.16 -2.81 31.43
CA ALA A 731 8.22 -2.49 32.50
C ALA A 731 6.78 -2.68 32.04
N ASN A 732 5.95 -3.29 32.89
CA ASN A 732 4.52 -3.54 32.61
C ASN A 732 4.30 -4.13 31.21
N TYR A 733 5.15 -5.08 30.83
CA TYR A 733 5.14 -5.85 29.57
C TYR A 733 5.48 -5.08 28.27
N LEU A 734 5.19 -3.77 28.22
CA LEU A 734 5.39 -2.94 27.02
C LEU A 734 6.42 -1.83 27.18
N PHE A 735 6.54 -1.23 28.36
CA PHE A 735 7.23 0.05 28.56
C PHE A 735 8.67 -0.13 28.98
N ARG A 736 9.37 0.97 29.21
CA ARG A 736 10.78 0.98 29.60
C ARG A 736 10.92 1.42 31.05
N ALA A 737 11.88 0.86 31.76
CA ALA A 737 12.29 1.37 33.06
C ALA A 737 13.80 1.31 33.24
N VAL A 738 14.33 2.23 34.05
CA VAL A 738 15.75 2.29 34.43
C VAL A 738 15.86 2.49 35.93
N TYR A 739 16.90 1.91 36.53
CA TYR A 739 17.24 2.13 37.92
C TYR A 739 18.17 3.34 38.05
N ILE A 740 17.75 4.35 38.81
CA ILE A 740 18.47 5.61 38.98
C ILE A 740 19.06 5.66 40.41
N PRO A 741 20.35 6.02 40.55
CA PRO A 741 20.94 6.23 41.88
C PRO A 741 20.36 7.45 42.61
N ARG A 742 20.69 7.57 43.89
CA ARG A 742 20.36 8.77 44.68
C ARG A 742 21.14 9.98 44.14
N GLY A 743 20.46 11.12 44.00
CA GLY A 743 21.06 12.37 43.54
C GLY A 743 20.16 13.15 42.59
N ASN A 744 20.69 14.24 42.05
CA ASN A 744 20.07 14.93 40.91
C ASN A 744 20.75 14.42 39.65
N HIS A 745 19.96 13.88 38.73
CA HIS A 745 20.47 13.25 37.52
C HIS A 745 19.71 13.69 36.29
N GLU A 746 20.44 13.81 35.19
CA GLU A 746 19.87 13.90 33.85
C GLU A 746 19.94 12.53 33.18
N ILE A 747 18.77 11.98 32.85
CA ILE A 747 18.63 10.70 32.16
C ILE A 747 18.27 10.96 30.70
N LYS A 748 19.19 10.57 29.82
CA LYS A 748 19.05 10.71 28.38
C LYS A 748 18.73 9.35 27.76
N PHE A 749 17.54 9.23 27.18
CA PHE A 749 17.15 8.13 26.31
C PHE A 749 17.44 8.49 24.86
N VAL A 750 18.17 7.63 24.13
CA VAL A 750 18.47 7.81 22.70
C VAL A 750 18.14 6.52 21.94
N TYR A 751 17.49 6.64 20.79
CA TYR A 751 17.24 5.51 19.89
C TYR A 751 18.31 5.41 18.80
N SER A 752 19.05 4.30 18.79
CA SER A 752 20.09 4.00 17.80
C SER A 752 20.11 2.49 17.48
N PRO A 753 19.18 2.01 16.61
CA PRO A 753 18.95 0.59 16.32
C PRO A 753 20.00 -0.11 15.44
#